data_AF-J7S3I0-F1
#
_entry.id   AF-J7S3I0-F1
#
_cell.length_a   1.000
_cell.length_b   1.000
_cell.length_c   1.000
_cell.angle_alpha   90.00
_cell.angle_beta   90.00
_cell.angle_gamma   90.00
#
_symmetry.space_group_name_H-M   'P 1'
#
loop_
_entity.id
_entity.type
_entity.pdbx_description
1 polymer ?
#
loop_
_entity_poly.entity_id
_entity_poly.type
_entity_poly.pdbx_seq_one_letter_code
_entity_poly.pdbx_strand_id
1 'polypeptide(L)'
;MPNPIRFVVSTPCNQKGKPSGYRILELNNKRLSVVSYKKDKATDIGVTTQIFCYLKPKSRSVIPDHLNYDDVDHSDYMFVGKSNGLIEVIQDYEYKVSNTISLEPNFVLRCSPEDYSNGMFPDYVMIGLEYKDGLLYCCLSSGRIYTFILNLPEDYKQCDNLCLPDMPSTWKDQSFPSYFDPSEEIQSRETSDFLSKTEYTGRTKLKHICYYLIPIEKPKTTVPRSILYFIDLYRQQYIYRPSMLICLEDSVSGFQINPFDKLSFLTVSPRNPIMIRKVILPRTYLNYFITFSHIKKRIQEIIKQEIIPWEDVAIENGFHSFAFWMACESVYGYESISSTLWNEILENHGTGYLKSTVVWKQSHSRADDKLYESLYRMTNEQSQENIYTPTSRPQPRTTRSLQRHVLNEPVDFPQYSKWELNSFIRNVRKKSYTVDFNVISSIRHPGEIHHGTNTSTGRRTQFRHNGDEIRLRSNSSEILEGDQMLGESEQEDSEFFTEELETTTSFLTDRYKSMEIVAIDTFLILSVFRPKYQDEAILKIDSFNNQTIRTNDDYLRSSTDDEEILFDEILSRLSSFKKLFILTEYLYVVIDVNGILVVDKRKIKDTECFSKNDYGAFKVAGYNFGLVSDALFVSHSLTERRSSYNMEFVMIVTCLPGEIKAFGVVFNSDSKIGQVTPQDSLRLKKRNTFVDKLLLIDSGVAVPRKREPNDNANQVTISKRIKMRKERNGN
;
A
#
# COMPACT_ATOMS: atom_id res chain seq x y z
N MET A 1 -23.01 13.42 -21.61
CA MET A 1 -23.13 13.48 -20.14
C MET A 1 -21.94 12.69 -19.59
N PRO A 2 -21.20 13.22 -18.60
CA PRO A 2 -20.18 12.41 -17.93
C PRO A 2 -20.85 11.18 -17.31
N ASN A 3 -20.17 10.03 -17.37
CA ASN A 3 -20.66 8.84 -16.68
C ASN A 3 -20.58 9.09 -15.17
N PRO A 4 -21.44 8.45 -14.37
CA PRO A 4 -21.43 8.66 -12.93
C PRO A 4 -20.18 8.05 -12.27
N ILE A 5 -19.69 8.67 -11.20
CA ILE A 5 -18.61 8.10 -10.36
C ILE A 5 -19.25 7.11 -9.40
N ARG A 6 -18.84 5.84 -9.46
CA ARG A 6 -19.33 4.77 -8.58
C ARG A 6 -18.24 4.29 -7.65
N PHE A 7 -18.58 4.17 -6.37
CA PHE A 7 -17.65 3.77 -5.32
C PHE A 7 -18.36 2.97 -4.23
N VAL A 8 -17.60 2.20 -3.48
CA VAL A 8 -18.09 1.49 -2.29
C VAL A 8 -17.55 2.13 -1.03
N VAL A 9 -18.34 2.01 0.03
CA VAL A 9 -18.01 2.58 1.33
C VAL A 9 -18.34 1.61 2.44
N SER A 10 -17.40 1.35 3.35
CA SER A 10 -17.69 0.52 4.52
C SER A 10 -18.57 1.29 5.51
N THR A 11 -19.52 0.57 6.11
CA THR A 11 -20.47 1.11 7.10
C THR A 11 -20.47 0.24 8.36
N PRO A 12 -19.38 0.26 9.16
CA PRO A 12 -19.29 -0.59 10.32
C PRO A 12 -20.38 -0.26 11.36
N CYS A 13 -20.91 -1.28 12.04
CA CYS A 13 -21.90 -1.11 13.10
C CYS A 13 -21.37 -1.62 14.44
N ASN A 14 -21.33 -0.75 15.44
CA ASN A 14 -20.89 -1.09 16.80
C ASN A 14 -22.00 -1.74 17.65
N GLN A 15 -23.23 -1.88 17.10
CA GLN A 15 -24.33 -2.49 17.81
C GLN A 15 -24.33 -4.01 17.63
N LYS A 16 -24.23 -4.75 18.75
CA LYS A 16 -24.30 -6.22 18.75
C LYS A 16 -25.57 -6.73 18.06
N GLY A 17 -25.43 -7.75 17.21
CA GLY A 17 -26.54 -8.37 16.50
C GLY A 17 -27.11 -7.56 15.33
N LYS A 18 -26.51 -6.42 14.97
CA LYS A 18 -26.85 -5.69 13.75
C LYS A 18 -25.85 -6.00 12.63
N PRO A 19 -26.31 -6.07 11.38
CA PRO A 19 -25.42 -6.29 10.25
C PRO A 19 -24.54 -5.07 10.03
N SER A 20 -23.24 -5.33 9.91
CA SER A 20 -22.19 -4.38 9.62
C SER A 20 -21.64 -4.73 8.23
N GLY A 21 -21.74 -3.80 7.28
CA GLY A 21 -21.50 -4.12 5.87
C GLY A 21 -20.97 -2.91 5.13
N TYR A 22 -21.29 -2.81 3.86
CA TYR A 22 -20.91 -1.68 3.02
C TYR A 22 -22.12 -1.11 2.28
N ARG A 23 -21.92 0.01 1.59
CA ARG A 23 -22.88 0.61 0.66
C ARG A 23 -22.21 0.90 -0.65
N ILE A 24 -22.98 0.84 -1.72
CA ILE A 24 -22.56 1.26 -3.05
C ILE A 24 -23.18 2.63 -3.28
N LEU A 25 -22.35 3.60 -3.62
CA LEU A 25 -22.74 4.97 -3.84
C LEU A 25 -22.38 5.39 -5.26
N GLU A 26 -23.18 6.32 -5.78
CA GLU A 26 -22.99 6.90 -7.08
C GLU A 26 -23.10 8.42 -6.97
N LEU A 27 -22.09 9.13 -7.47
CA LEU A 27 -22.11 10.57 -7.66
C LEU A 27 -22.46 10.85 -9.13
N ASN A 28 -23.68 11.33 -9.34
CA ASN A 28 -24.20 11.67 -10.66
C ASN A 28 -24.74 13.10 -10.63
N ASN A 29 -24.34 13.93 -11.61
CA ASN A 29 -24.74 15.34 -11.69
C ASN A 29 -24.57 16.09 -10.34
N LYS A 30 -23.40 15.91 -9.70
CA LYS A 30 -23.06 16.49 -8.39
C LYS A 30 -23.96 16.03 -7.23
N ARG A 31 -24.72 14.94 -7.36
CA ARG A 31 -25.56 14.38 -6.30
C ARG A 31 -25.15 12.96 -5.94
N LEU A 32 -25.05 12.69 -4.64
CA LEU A 32 -24.78 11.38 -4.07
C LEU A 32 -26.09 10.59 -3.96
N SER A 33 -26.08 9.38 -4.47
CA SER A 33 -27.20 8.45 -4.38
C SER A 33 -26.73 7.06 -3.97
N VAL A 34 -27.61 6.32 -3.30
CA VAL A 34 -27.33 4.94 -2.88
C VAL A 34 -27.80 4.00 -3.97
N VAL A 35 -26.90 3.17 -4.48
CA VAL A 35 -27.24 2.12 -5.44
C VAL A 35 -27.84 0.94 -4.66
N SER A 36 -29.05 0.54 -5.02
CA SER A 36 -29.71 -0.60 -4.40
C SER A 36 -29.11 -1.90 -4.92
N TYR A 37 -28.82 -2.83 -4.00
CA TYR A 37 -28.36 -4.18 -4.33
C TYR A 37 -28.90 -5.18 -3.31
N LYS A 38 -28.95 -6.45 -3.70
CA LYS A 38 -29.30 -7.56 -2.81
C LYS A 38 -28.04 -8.10 -2.16
N LYS A 39 -28.09 -8.33 -0.85
CA LYS A 39 -27.03 -9.01 -0.10
C LYS A 39 -27.64 -9.80 1.03
N ASP A 40 -27.15 -11.02 1.23
CA ASP A 40 -27.41 -11.72 2.48
C ASP A 40 -26.74 -10.95 3.63
N LYS A 41 -27.52 -10.71 4.68
CA LYS A 41 -27.08 -9.97 5.86
C LYS A 41 -26.57 -10.89 6.95
N ALA A 42 -26.76 -12.21 6.83
CA ALA A 42 -26.35 -13.17 7.86
C ALA A 42 -24.84 -13.13 8.11
N THR A 43 -24.03 -13.06 7.04
CA THR A 43 -22.56 -13.01 7.12
C THR A 43 -22.02 -11.69 7.67
N ASP A 44 -22.85 -10.65 7.70
CA ASP A 44 -22.50 -9.30 8.19
C ASP A 44 -22.89 -9.09 9.67
N ILE A 45 -23.60 -10.04 10.33
CA ILE A 45 -23.99 -9.90 11.75
C ILE A 45 -22.80 -10.19 12.66
N GLY A 46 -22.37 -9.17 13.42
CA GLY A 46 -21.24 -9.29 14.35
C GLY A 46 -19.87 -9.31 13.68
N VAL A 47 -19.81 -9.04 12.37
CA VAL A 47 -18.59 -8.99 11.56
C VAL A 47 -18.57 -7.67 10.80
N THR A 48 -17.48 -6.92 10.84
CA THR A 48 -17.36 -5.64 10.14
C THR A 48 -16.55 -5.76 8.86
N THR A 49 -16.93 -5.03 7.83
CA THR A 49 -16.12 -4.88 6.61
C THR A 49 -14.98 -3.89 6.89
N GLN A 50 -13.74 -4.35 6.75
CA GLN A 50 -12.53 -3.61 7.14
C GLN A 50 -11.76 -3.04 5.95
N ILE A 51 -11.72 -3.77 4.83
CA ILE A 51 -10.94 -3.37 3.65
C ILE A 51 -11.55 -3.94 2.38
N PHE A 52 -11.27 -3.30 1.25
CA PHE A 52 -11.70 -3.74 -0.07
C PHE A 52 -10.51 -3.84 -1.03
N CYS A 53 -10.64 -4.71 -2.01
CA CYS A 53 -9.77 -4.73 -3.19
C CYS A 53 -10.64 -5.08 -4.40
N TYR A 54 -10.58 -4.27 -5.46
CA TYR A 54 -11.36 -4.50 -6.68
C TYR A 54 -10.43 -4.68 -7.87
N LEU A 55 -10.55 -5.82 -8.53
CA LEU A 55 -9.71 -6.22 -9.65
C LEU A 55 -10.52 -6.24 -10.93
N LYS A 56 -9.96 -5.68 -11.99
CA LYS A 56 -10.52 -5.77 -13.34
C LYS A 56 -9.44 -5.86 -14.41
N PRO A 57 -9.74 -6.43 -15.59
CA PRO A 57 -8.82 -6.38 -16.73
C PRO A 57 -8.47 -4.93 -17.10
N LYS A 58 -7.19 -4.66 -17.38
CA LYS A 58 -6.72 -3.32 -17.76
C LYS A 58 -7.09 -2.96 -19.20
N SER A 59 -6.93 -3.92 -20.11
CA SER A 59 -7.04 -3.68 -21.56
C SER A 59 -8.30 -4.27 -22.17
N ARG A 60 -8.97 -5.18 -21.45
CA ARG A 60 -10.10 -5.97 -21.94
C ARG A 60 -11.40 -5.48 -21.30
N SER A 61 -12.52 -5.69 -21.99
CA SER A 61 -13.83 -5.42 -21.42
C SER A 61 -14.17 -6.44 -20.34
N VAL A 62 -14.84 -5.97 -19.29
CA VAL A 62 -15.46 -6.83 -18.28
C VAL A 62 -16.64 -7.56 -18.91
N ILE A 63 -16.61 -8.90 -18.88
CA ILE A 63 -17.67 -9.78 -19.39
C ILE A 63 -17.93 -10.81 -18.30
N PRO A 64 -19.18 -10.99 -17.85
CA PRO A 64 -19.47 -11.92 -16.79
C PRO A 64 -19.21 -13.36 -17.24
N ASP A 65 -18.79 -14.22 -16.31
CA ASP A 65 -18.28 -15.57 -16.59
C ASP A 65 -19.24 -16.43 -17.42
N HIS A 66 -20.54 -16.37 -17.13
CA HIS A 66 -21.57 -17.12 -17.86
C HIS A 66 -21.79 -16.68 -19.32
N LEU A 67 -21.29 -15.51 -19.71
CA LEU A 67 -21.31 -15.01 -21.10
C LEU A 67 -19.93 -15.10 -21.76
N ASN A 68 -18.89 -15.49 -21.02
CA ASN A 68 -17.55 -15.60 -21.52
C ASN A 68 -17.36 -16.96 -22.22
N TYR A 69 -17.04 -16.92 -23.51
CA TYR A 69 -16.74 -18.11 -24.32
C TYR A 69 -15.23 -18.27 -24.58
N ASP A 70 -14.41 -17.33 -24.12
CA ASP A 70 -12.97 -17.33 -24.33
C ASP A 70 -12.25 -18.04 -23.18
N ASP A 71 -11.06 -18.58 -23.44
CA ASP A 71 -10.21 -19.21 -22.42
C ASP A 71 -9.49 -18.18 -21.52
N VAL A 72 -9.79 -16.89 -21.70
CA VAL A 72 -9.20 -15.78 -20.92
C VAL A 72 -10.25 -15.26 -19.94
N ASP A 73 -9.85 -14.98 -18.70
CA ASP A 73 -10.78 -14.47 -17.68
C ASP A 73 -11.12 -13.00 -17.96
N HIS A 74 -12.41 -12.71 -18.16
CA HIS A 74 -12.95 -11.36 -18.38
C HIS A 74 -13.73 -10.81 -17.17
N SER A 75 -13.83 -11.57 -16.10
CA SER A 75 -14.65 -11.21 -14.94
C SER A 75 -13.99 -10.08 -14.15
N ASP A 76 -14.78 -9.23 -13.51
CA ASP A 76 -14.31 -8.37 -12.44
C ASP A 76 -14.48 -9.05 -11.08
N TYR A 77 -13.61 -8.73 -10.13
CA TYR A 77 -13.57 -9.38 -8.82
C TYR A 77 -13.53 -8.36 -7.70
N MET A 78 -14.50 -8.42 -6.80
CA MET A 78 -14.52 -7.64 -5.55
C MET A 78 -14.12 -8.53 -4.38
N PHE A 79 -13.05 -8.17 -3.71
CA PHE A 79 -12.58 -8.77 -2.46
C PHE A 79 -13.02 -7.91 -1.28
N VAL A 80 -13.70 -8.52 -0.32
CA VAL A 80 -14.21 -7.84 0.88
C VAL A 80 -13.60 -8.48 2.12
N GLY A 81 -12.63 -7.79 2.72
CA GLY A 81 -11.97 -8.21 3.95
C GLY A 81 -12.82 -7.93 5.19
N LYS A 82 -12.95 -8.94 6.06
CA LYS A 82 -13.84 -8.94 7.22
C LYS A 82 -13.09 -9.08 8.54
N SER A 83 -13.66 -8.52 9.60
CA SER A 83 -13.09 -8.56 10.96
C SER A 83 -13.05 -9.94 11.63
N ASN A 84 -13.49 -10.99 10.94
CA ASN A 84 -13.36 -12.38 11.38
C ASN A 84 -12.18 -13.11 10.69
N GLY A 85 -11.35 -12.38 9.95
CA GLY A 85 -10.21 -12.95 9.24
C GLY A 85 -10.58 -13.66 7.94
N LEU A 86 -11.77 -13.42 7.38
CA LEU A 86 -12.18 -13.96 6.08
C LEU A 86 -12.23 -12.86 5.01
N ILE A 87 -11.99 -13.26 3.76
CA ILE A 87 -12.12 -12.40 2.59
C ILE A 87 -13.18 -13.00 1.67
N GLU A 88 -14.29 -12.29 1.47
CA GLU A 88 -15.32 -12.66 0.49
C GLU A 88 -14.83 -12.30 -0.92
N VAL A 89 -14.84 -13.25 -1.87
CA VAL A 89 -14.51 -13.02 -3.28
C VAL A 89 -15.79 -13.06 -4.10
N ILE A 90 -16.20 -11.91 -4.62
CA ILE A 90 -17.40 -11.75 -5.43
C ILE A 90 -16.97 -11.58 -6.89
N GLN A 91 -17.25 -12.58 -7.71
CA GLN A 91 -17.03 -12.53 -9.16
C GLN A 91 -18.21 -11.82 -9.85
N ASP A 92 -17.95 -11.20 -11.00
CA ASP A 92 -18.93 -10.51 -11.85
C ASP A 92 -19.62 -9.36 -11.10
N TYR A 93 -18.86 -8.58 -10.35
CA TYR A 93 -19.39 -7.60 -9.40
C TYR A 93 -20.21 -6.51 -10.12
N GLU A 94 -19.68 -5.88 -11.16
CA GLU A 94 -20.36 -4.85 -11.96
C GLU A 94 -21.65 -5.37 -12.59
N TYR A 95 -21.61 -6.59 -13.13
CA TYR A 95 -22.79 -7.24 -13.71
C TYR A 95 -23.86 -7.51 -12.63
N LYS A 96 -23.47 -8.06 -11.48
CA LYS A 96 -24.41 -8.35 -10.38
C LYS A 96 -25.05 -7.08 -9.83
N VAL A 97 -24.27 -6.01 -9.65
CA VAL A 97 -24.79 -4.71 -9.18
C VAL A 97 -25.78 -4.13 -10.20
N SER A 98 -25.40 -4.09 -11.48
CA SER A 98 -26.23 -3.50 -12.54
C SER A 98 -27.55 -4.24 -12.76
N ASN A 99 -27.58 -5.55 -12.52
CA ASN A 99 -28.76 -6.39 -12.66
C ASN A 99 -29.47 -6.68 -11.32
N THR A 100 -29.10 -5.99 -10.24
CA THR A 100 -29.68 -6.18 -8.89
C THR A 100 -29.66 -7.63 -8.38
N ILE A 101 -28.65 -8.39 -8.79
CA ILE A 101 -28.38 -9.76 -8.36
C ILE A 101 -27.76 -9.74 -6.95
N SER A 102 -27.93 -10.83 -6.19
CA SER A 102 -27.32 -10.98 -4.87
C SER A 102 -25.79 -10.93 -4.96
N LEU A 103 -25.17 -10.08 -4.14
CA LEU A 103 -23.71 -10.01 -4.00
C LEU A 103 -23.20 -11.08 -3.02
N GLU A 104 -23.51 -12.32 -3.34
CA GLU A 104 -22.97 -13.49 -2.63
C GLU A 104 -21.55 -13.80 -3.10
N PRO A 105 -20.66 -14.20 -2.17
CA PRO A 105 -19.32 -14.62 -2.53
C PRO A 105 -19.36 -15.92 -3.33
N ASN A 106 -18.55 -15.97 -4.38
CA ASN A 106 -18.27 -17.19 -5.13
C ASN A 106 -17.23 -18.04 -4.39
N PHE A 107 -16.24 -17.39 -3.78
CA PHE A 107 -15.16 -18.01 -3.02
C PHE A 107 -14.91 -17.25 -1.73
N VAL A 108 -14.29 -17.90 -0.75
CA VAL A 108 -13.87 -17.27 0.50
C VAL A 108 -12.40 -17.60 0.74
N LEU A 109 -11.60 -16.62 1.15
CA LEU A 109 -10.20 -16.82 1.54
C LEU A 109 -10.06 -16.68 3.05
N ARG A 110 -9.22 -17.53 3.66
CA ARG A 110 -9.00 -17.55 5.11
C ARG A 110 -7.68 -16.89 5.49
N CYS A 111 -7.74 -15.92 6.39
CA CYS A 111 -6.62 -15.20 7.00
C CYS A 111 -6.65 -15.36 8.52
N SER A 112 -6.78 -16.59 9.01
CA SER A 112 -6.76 -16.88 10.45
C SER A 112 -5.55 -17.75 10.80
N PRO A 113 -4.85 -17.50 11.92
CA PRO A 113 -3.76 -18.36 12.36
C PRO A 113 -4.29 -19.77 12.62
N GLU A 114 -3.45 -20.80 12.49
CA GLU A 114 -3.80 -22.18 12.87
C GLU A 114 -3.41 -22.48 14.34
N ASP A 115 -2.54 -21.64 14.92
CA ASP A 115 -2.09 -21.70 16.31
C ASP A 115 -3.09 -21.04 17.27
N TYR A 116 -3.97 -21.85 17.89
CA TYR A 116 -4.93 -21.40 18.91
C TYR A 116 -4.51 -21.75 20.33
N SER A 117 -3.22 -21.89 20.58
CA SER A 117 -2.67 -22.39 21.85
C SER A 117 -3.01 -21.52 23.07
N ASN A 118 -3.35 -20.23 22.88
CA ASN A 118 -3.41 -19.28 24.00
C ASN A 118 -4.80 -18.73 24.38
N GLY A 119 -5.91 -19.26 23.85
CA GLY A 119 -7.26 -18.94 24.35
C GLY A 119 -7.73 -17.48 24.23
N MET A 120 -6.88 -16.54 23.81
CA MET A 120 -7.26 -15.18 23.42
C MET A 120 -7.73 -15.18 21.98
N PHE A 121 -8.86 -14.51 21.73
CA PHE A 121 -9.34 -14.26 20.38
C PHE A 121 -8.28 -13.45 19.62
N PRO A 122 -7.73 -13.97 18.51
CA PRO A 122 -6.74 -13.23 17.74
C PRO A 122 -7.38 -11.98 17.14
N ASP A 123 -6.65 -10.86 17.18
CA ASP A 123 -7.03 -9.63 16.48
C ASP A 123 -6.90 -9.85 14.96
N TYR A 124 -8.02 -9.80 14.25
CA TYR A 124 -8.11 -9.97 12.80
C TYR A 124 -8.19 -8.63 12.05
N VAL A 125 -7.77 -7.52 12.67
CA VAL A 125 -7.77 -6.21 12.00
C VAL A 125 -6.87 -6.26 10.76
N MET A 126 -7.51 -6.22 9.58
CA MET A 126 -6.83 -6.13 8.28
C MET A 126 -6.41 -4.67 8.02
N ILE A 127 -5.13 -4.49 7.69
CA ILE A 127 -4.54 -3.17 7.43
C ILE A 127 -4.26 -2.97 5.95
N GLY A 128 -3.93 -4.05 5.24
CA GLY A 128 -3.66 -4.03 3.80
C GLY A 128 -4.29 -5.21 3.10
N LEU A 129 -4.87 -4.98 1.93
CA LEU A 129 -5.37 -5.98 1.01
C LEU A 129 -5.01 -5.53 -0.40
N GLU A 130 -3.88 -6.02 -0.90
CA GLU A 130 -3.27 -5.53 -2.13
C GLU A 130 -2.98 -6.67 -3.09
N TYR A 131 -3.16 -6.40 -4.38
CA TYR A 131 -2.95 -7.35 -5.45
C TYR A 131 -1.88 -6.84 -6.41
N LYS A 132 -1.00 -7.75 -6.83
CA LYS A 132 -0.04 -7.50 -7.89
C LYS A 132 0.35 -8.78 -8.63
N ASP A 133 0.19 -8.77 -9.95
CA ASP A 133 0.63 -9.80 -10.91
C ASP A 133 0.38 -11.25 -10.41
N GLY A 134 -0.88 -11.57 -10.10
CA GLY A 134 -1.30 -12.88 -9.63
C GLY A 134 -1.16 -13.13 -8.14
N LEU A 135 -0.55 -12.23 -7.36
CA LEU A 135 -0.40 -12.37 -5.91
C LEU A 135 -1.32 -11.39 -5.17
N LEU A 136 -2.17 -11.91 -4.28
CA LEU A 136 -2.97 -11.11 -3.35
C LEU A 136 -2.38 -11.23 -1.94
N TYR A 137 -1.99 -10.09 -1.37
CA TYR A 137 -1.46 -9.97 -0.01
C TYR A 137 -2.54 -9.43 0.92
N CYS A 138 -2.73 -10.07 2.06
CA CYS A 138 -3.53 -9.58 3.17
C CYS A 138 -2.64 -9.43 4.41
N CYS A 139 -2.49 -8.20 4.89
CA CYS A 139 -1.69 -7.88 6.08
C CYS A 139 -2.61 -7.59 7.27
N LEU A 140 -2.40 -8.30 8.38
CA LEU A 140 -3.06 -8.05 9.66
C LEU A 140 -2.25 -7.09 10.55
N SER A 141 -2.93 -6.40 11.45
CA SER A 141 -2.34 -5.57 12.52
C SER A 141 -1.32 -6.32 13.37
N SER A 142 -1.50 -7.64 13.52
CA SER A 142 -0.58 -8.51 14.26
C SER A 142 0.76 -8.74 13.56
N GLY A 143 0.99 -8.18 12.36
CA GLY A 143 2.19 -8.44 11.55
C GLY A 143 2.16 -9.76 10.78
N ARG A 144 1.01 -10.44 10.72
CA ARG A 144 0.82 -11.62 9.86
C ARG A 144 0.43 -11.20 8.46
N ILE A 145 1.17 -11.69 7.47
CA ILE A 145 0.94 -11.41 6.05
C ILE A 145 0.61 -12.72 5.36
N TYR A 146 -0.61 -12.81 4.86
CA TYR A 146 -1.14 -13.93 4.09
C TYR A 146 -1.01 -13.63 2.61
N THR A 147 -0.44 -14.54 1.84
CA THR A 147 -0.32 -14.39 0.38
C THR A 147 -1.10 -15.49 -0.31
N PHE A 148 -1.93 -15.11 -1.27
CA PHE A 148 -2.71 -16.01 -2.12
C PHE A 148 -2.21 -15.90 -3.55
N ILE A 149 -1.88 -17.04 -4.14
CA ILE A 149 -1.57 -17.13 -5.57
C ILE A 149 -2.89 -17.29 -6.32
N LEU A 150 -3.25 -16.30 -7.12
CA LEU A 150 -4.48 -16.24 -7.91
C LEU A 150 -4.18 -16.56 -9.38
N ASN A 151 -5.04 -17.35 -10.00
CA ASN A 151 -4.97 -17.66 -11.43
C ASN A 151 -5.67 -16.56 -12.24
N LEU A 152 -5.02 -15.40 -12.32
CA LEU A 152 -5.47 -14.27 -13.12
C LEU A 152 -4.44 -13.94 -14.21
N PRO A 153 -4.90 -13.51 -15.40
CA PRO A 153 -4.03 -12.94 -16.42
C PRO A 153 -3.21 -11.75 -15.91
N GLU A 154 -2.01 -11.56 -16.48
CA GLU A 154 -1.10 -10.47 -16.11
C GLU A 154 -1.68 -9.06 -16.35
N ASP A 155 -2.70 -8.93 -17.19
CA ASP A 155 -3.34 -7.64 -17.47
C ASP A 155 -4.35 -7.20 -16.40
N TYR A 156 -4.59 -8.01 -15.36
CA TYR A 156 -5.42 -7.59 -14.23
C TYR A 156 -4.71 -6.53 -13.39
N LYS A 157 -5.48 -5.52 -12.98
CA LYS A 157 -5.01 -4.49 -12.06
C LYS A 157 -5.99 -4.30 -10.91
N GLN A 158 -5.44 -3.92 -9.75
CA GLN A 158 -6.23 -3.35 -8.67
C GLN A 158 -6.67 -1.94 -9.05
N CYS A 159 -7.91 -1.60 -8.72
CA CYS A 159 -8.41 -0.24 -8.83
C CYS A 159 -7.93 0.59 -7.63
N ASP A 160 -7.28 1.71 -7.93
CA ASP A 160 -6.84 2.68 -6.92
C ASP A 160 -7.94 3.68 -6.59
N ASN A 161 -7.83 4.29 -5.41
CA ASN A 161 -8.66 5.44 -5.02
C ASN A 161 -8.29 6.74 -5.75
N LEU A 162 -7.41 6.65 -6.74
CA LEU A 162 -6.93 7.70 -7.61
C LEU A 162 -7.31 7.39 -9.07
N CYS A 163 -8.05 8.30 -9.70
CA CYS A 163 -8.28 8.27 -11.13
C CYS A 163 -7.80 9.57 -11.78
N LEU A 164 -6.92 9.43 -12.78
CA LEU A 164 -6.42 10.53 -13.59
C LEU A 164 -7.01 10.44 -15.00
N PRO A 165 -7.23 11.58 -15.67
CA PRO A 165 -7.62 11.60 -17.08
C PRO A 165 -6.47 11.08 -17.95
N ASP A 166 -6.80 10.73 -19.19
CA ASP A 166 -5.82 10.34 -20.19
C ASP A 166 -4.85 11.51 -20.45
N MET A 167 -3.64 11.40 -19.89
CA MET A 167 -2.66 12.47 -19.99
C MET A 167 -2.10 12.59 -21.41
N PRO A 168 -1.69 13.81 -21.85
CA PRO A 168 -1.00 14.02 -23.12
C PRO A 168 0.26 13.12 -23.22
N SER A 169 0.67 12.76 -24.43
CA SER A 169 1.84 11.89 -24.66
C SER A 169 3.12 12.41 -24.00
N THR A 170 3.28 13.73 -23.87
CA THR A 170 4.40 14.39 -23.17
C THR A 170 4.50 14.03 -21.69
N TRP A 171 3.38 13.65 -21.06
CA TRP A 171 3.33 13.15 -19.68
C TRP A 171 3.32 11.61 -19.64
N LYS A 172 2.88 10.94 -20.71
CA LYS A 172 2.91 9.46 -20.82
C LYS A 172 4.32 8.89 -20.94
N ASP A 173 5.25 9.64 -21.55
CA ASP A 173 6.68 9.28 -21.56
C ASP A 173 7.33 9.47 -20.16
N GLN A 174 6.61 10.10 -19.21
CA GLN A 174 7.04 10.32 -17.83
C GLN A 174 6.26 9.52 -16.77
N SER A 175 5.12 8.93 -17.14
CA SER A 175 4.31 8.13 -16.23
C SER A 175 4.85 6.71 -16.16
N PHE A 176 5.44 6.35 -15.01
CA PHE A 176 5.86 5.00 -14.58
C PHE A 176 6.27 4.08 -15.74
N PRO A 177 7.57 3.96 -16.08
CA PRO A 177 7.99 3.03 -17.11
C PRO A 177 7.50 1.62 -16.73
N SER A 178 6.44 1.17 -17.40
CA SER A 178 5.93 -0.21 -17.31
C SER A 178 6.85 -1.19 -18.05
N TYR A 179 7.95 -0.69 -18.60
CA TYR A 179 8.99 -1.43 -19.26
C TYR A 179 10.30 -1.17 -18.52
N PHE A 180 10.48 -1.86 -17.40
CA PHE A 180 11.83 -2.25 -17.05
C PHE A 180 12.22 -3.35 -18.03
N ASP A 181 13.37 -3.18 -18.67
CA ASP A 181 13.93 -4.18 -19.56
C ASP A 181 14.12 -5.49 -18.78
N PRO A 182 13.47 -6.60 -19.18
CA PRO A 182 13.67 -7.92 -18.57
C PRO A 182 15.13 -8.38 -18.60
N SER A 183 15.98 -7.72 -19.40
CA SER A 183 17.39 -8.07 -19.59
C SER A 183 18.29 -7.81 -18.37
N GLU A 184 17.85 -7.03 -17.35
CA GLU A 184 18.60 -6.76 -16.11
C GLU A 184 18.09 -7.57 -14.89
N GLU A 185 17.62 -8.80 -15.10
CA GLU A 185 17.18 -9.68 -14.02
C GLU A 185 18.34 -10.28 -13.21
N ILE A 186 18.76 -9.60 -12.14
CA ILE A 186 19.34 -10.30 -10.97
C ILE A 186 18.16 -10.79 -10.10
N GLN A 187 17.32 -11.65 -10.67
CA GLN A 187 16.36 -12.43 -9.88
C GLN A 187 17.07 -13.70 -9.38
N SER A 188 16.77 -14.14 -8.15
CA SER A 188 17.25 -15.47 -7.73
C SER A 188 16.60 -16.51 -8.64
N ARG A 189 17.30 -17.63 -8.88
CA ARG A 189 16.78 -18.72 -9.70
C ARG A 189 15.43 -19.23 -9.19
N GLU A 190 15.26 -19.30 -7.87
CA GLU A 190 14.01 -19.70 -7.23
C GLU A 190 12.87 -18.74 -7.52
N THR A 191 13.17 -17.44 -7.58
CA THR A 191 12.17 -16.42 -7.91
C THR A 191 11.71 -16.58 -9.35
N SER A 192 12.63 -16.66 -10.30
CA SER A 192 12.30 -16.87 -11.71
C SER A 192 11.50 -18.16 -11.94
N ASP A 193 11.94 -19.27 -11.32
CA ASP A 193 11.23 -20.54 -11.36
C ASP A 193 9.82 -20.40 -10.77
N PHE A 194 9.65 -19.74 -9.61
CA PHE A 194 8.34 -19.52 -8.99
C PHE A 194 7.40 -18.72 -9.89
N LEU A 195 7.90 -17.66 -10.53
CA LEU A 195 7.10 -16.85 -11.46
C LEU A 195 6.61 -17.68 -12.63
N SER A 196 7.48 -18.46 -13.28
CA SER A 196 7.11 -19.32 -14.41
C SER A 196 6.05 -20.37 -14.07
N LYS A 197 5.93 -20.76 -12.79
CA LYS A 197 4.98 -21.77 -12.32
C LYS A 197 3.66 -21.19 -11.84
N THR A 198 3.61 -19.89 -11.61
CA THR A 198 2.41 -19.16 -11.15
C THR A 198 1.73 -18.37 -12.27
N GLU A 199 2.20 -18.52 -13.51
CA GLU A 199 1.60 -17.92 -14.70
C GLU A 199 0.16 -18.39 -14.92
N TYR A 200 -0.66 -17.49 -15.48
CA TYR A 200 -2.05 -17.78 -15.78
C TYR A 200 -2.23 -19.04 -16.65
N THR A 201 -3.07 -19.96 -16.21
CA THR A 201 -3.25 -21.28 -16.83
C THR A 201 -4.52 -21.41 -17.68
N GLY A 202 -5.18 -20.29 -17.99
CA GLY A 202 -6.47 -20.26 -18.66
C GLY A 202 -7.66 -20.28 -17.69
N ARG A 203 -8.83 -19.87 -18.20
CA ARG A 203 -10.13 -19.86 -17.51
C ARG A 203 -10.94 -20.99 -18.12
N THR A 204 -11.36 -21.92 -17.28
CA THR A 204 -12.24 -23.03 -17.68
C THR A 204 -13.14 -23.38 -16.50
N LYS A 205 -14.11 -24.29 -16.70
CA LYS A 205 -14.91 -24.85 -15.59
C LYS A 205 -14.07 -25.51 -14.49
N LEU A 206 -12.81 -25.88 -14.77
CA LEU A 206 -11.90 -26.52 -13.81
C LEU A 206 -10.87 -25.55 -13.23
N LYS A 207 -10.71 -24.38 -13.85
CA LYS A 207 -9.68 -23.40 -13.55
C LYS A 207 -10.34 -22.04 -13.32
N HIS A 208 -10.54 -21.71 -12.06
CA HIS A 208 -11.06 -20.43 -11.59
C HIS A 208 -9.96 -19.63 -10.90
N ILE A 209 -10.30 -18.45 -10.39
CA ILE A 209 -9.36 -17.53 -9.73
C ILE A 209 -8.55 -18.18 -8.60
N CYS A 210 -9.12 -19.13 -7.86
CA CYS A 210 -8.44 -19.83 -6.76
C CYS A 210 -7.77 -21.15 -7.21
N TYR A 211 -7.48 -21.33 -8.51
CA TYR A 211 -6.90 -22.55 -9.05
C TYR A 211 -5.58 -22.97 -8.38
N TYR A 212 -4.76 -22.05 -7.89
CA TYR A 212 -3.53 -22.41 -7.17
C TYR A 212 -3.73 -22.67 -5.67
N LEU A 213 -4.93 -22.46 -5.16
CA LEU A 213 -5.22 -22.57 -3.73
C LEU A 213 -5.77 -23.95 -3.36
N ILE A 214 -5.55 -24.33 -2.10
CA ILE A 214 -6.04 -25.57 -1.52
C ILE A 214 -7.33 -25.27 -0.74
N PRO A 215 -8.46 -25.92 -1.09
CA PRO A 215 -9.70 -25.76 -0.35
C PRO A 215 -9.58 -26.36 1.06
N ILE A 216 -10.25 -25.75 2.02
CA ILE A 216 -10.44 -26.28 3.36
C ILE A 216 -11.53 -27.33 3.27
N GLU A 217 -11.13 -28.59 3.35
CA GLU A 217 -12.05 -29.69 3.54
C GLU A 217 -12.77 -29.56 4.88
N LYS A 218 -13.95 -30.18 4.99
CA LYS A 218 -14.80 -30.09 6.19
C LYS A 218 -13.94 -30.29 7.44
N PRO A 219 -14.01 -29.38 8.40
CA PRO A 219 -13.06 -29.34 9.50
C PRO A 219 -13.11 -30.67 10.27
N LYS A 220 -11.98 -31.38 10.29
CA LYS A 220 -11.74 -32.43 11.28
C LYS A 220 -11.80 -31.77 12.67
N THR A 221 -12.13 -32.54 13.70
CA THR A 221 -12.55 -32.14 15.07
C THR A 221 -11.64 -31.15 15.84
N THR A 222 -10.52 -30.71 15.26
CA THR A 222 -9.47 -29.88 15.86
C THR A 222 -9.61 -28.37 15.60
N VAL A 223 -10.54 -27.93 14.74
CA VAL A 223 -10.73 -26.49 14.46
C VAL A 223 -11.49 -25.80 15.61
N PRO A 224 -11.02 -24.65 16.12
CA PRO A 224 -11.71 -23.92 17.19
C PRO A 224 -13.16 -23.60 16.84
N ARG A 225 -14.05 -23.73 17.84
CA ARG A 225 -15.50 -23.47 17.69
C ARG A 225 -15.84 -22.09 17.11
N SER A 226 -15.01 -21.08 17.37
CA SER A 226 -15.19 -19.72 16.84
C SER A 226 -15.00 -19.67 15.32
N ILE A 227 -13.99 -20.36 14.78
CA ILE A 227 -13.80 -20.46 13.33
C ILE A 227 -14.87 -21.36 12.74
N LEU A 228 -15.21 -22.48 13.40
CA LEU A 228 -16.29 -23.36 12.95
C LEU A 228 -17.60 -22.58 12.77
N TYR A 229 -17.93 -21.68 13.69
CA TYR A 229 -19.09 -20.81 13.57
C TYR A 229 -19.05 -19.95 12.29
N PHE A 230 -17.90 -19.33 11.98
CA PHE A 230 -17.80 -18.52 10.77
C PHE A 230 -17.76 -19.37 9.49
N ILE A 231 -17.08 -20.51 9.50
CA ILE A 231 -17.11 -21.48 8.41
C ILE A 231 -18.55 -21.95 8.16
N ASP A 232 -19.32 -22.15 9.23
CA ASP A 232 -20.71 -22.56 9.16
C ASP A 232 -21.61 -21.53 8.46
N LEU A 233 -21.29 -20.23 8.54
CA LEU A 233 -21.98 -19.17 7.80
C LEU A 233 -21.75 -19.28 6.29
N TYR A 234 -20.64 -19.88 5.87
CA TYR A 234 -20.26 -20.07 4.47
C TYR A 234 -20.41 -21.53 4.02
N ARG A 235 -21.32 -22.31 4.61
CA ARG A 235 -21.52 -23.74 4.29
C ARG A 235 -21.76 -24.04 2.80
N GLN A 236 -22.21 -23.05 2.03
CA GLN A 236 -22.46 -23.18 0.60
C GLN A 236 -21.29 -22.72 -0.27
N GLN A 237 -20.25 -22.13 0.32
CA GLN A 237 -19.09 -21.59 -0.37
C GLN A 237 -17.81 -22.33 0.02
N TYR A 238 -16.86 -22.35 -0.91
CA TYR A 238 -15.56 -22.96 -0.69
C TYR A 238 -14.60 -21.97 -0.06
N ILE A 239 -13.98 -22.40 1.03
CA ILE A 239 -13.01 -21.60 1.77
C ILE A 239 -11.62 -22.09 1.41
N TYR A 240 -10.73 -21.19 1.01
CA TYR A 240 -9.38 -21.52 0.56
C TYR A 240 -8.31 -21.07 1.57
N ARG A 241 -7.24 -21.88 1.65
CA ARG A 241 -6.06 -21.58 2.45
C ARG A 241 -5.14 -20.57 1.72
N PRO A 242 -4.35 -19.80 2.50
CA PRO A 242 -3.25 -19.02 1.95
C PRO A 242 -2.17 -19.93 1.35
N SER A 243 -1.47 -19.44 0.33
CA SER A 243 -0.32 -20.13 -0.25
C SER A 243 0.93 -19.93 0.59
N MET A 244 1.10 -18.73 1.16
CA MET A 244 2.24 -18.36 2.00
C MET A 244 1.76 -17.56 3.21
N LEU A 245 2.51 -17.69 4.32
CA LEU A 245 2.35 -16.89 5.53
C LEU A 245 3.71 -16.35 5.94
N ILE A 246 3.78 -15.05 6.23
CA ILE A 246 4.94 -14.39 6.80
C ILE A 246 4.52 -13.77 8.12
N CYS A 247 5.28 -14.04 9.18
CA CYS A 247 5.08 -13.45 10.50
C CYS A 247 6.16 -12.39 10.74
N LEU A 248 5.74 -11.15 10.93
CA LEU A 248 6.60 -10.05 11.37
C LEU A 248 6.58 -9.97 12.90
N GLU A 249 7.68 -9.50 13.48
CA GLU A 249 7.85 -9.37 14.95
C GLU A 249 7.05 -8.19 15.53
N ASP A 250 6.70 -7.21 14.69
CA ASP A 250 6.07 -5.97 15.11
C ASP A 250 4.61 -5.86 14.65
N SER A 251 3.81 -5.16 15.45
CA SER A 251 2.48 -4.72 15.02
C SER A 251 2.60 -3.80 13.81
N VAL A 252 1.92 -4.12 12.71
CA VAL A 252 1.90 -3.29 11.50
C VAL A 252 0.78 -2.26 11.64
N SER A 253 0.98 -1.07 11.09
CA SER A 253 0.00 0.02 10.99
C SER A 253 -0.19 0.51 9.54
N GLY A 254 0.73 0.17 8.63
CA GLY A 254 0.62 0.45 7.20
C GLY A 254 1.35 -0.61 6.38
N PHE A 255 0.81 -0.94 5.20
CA PHE A 255 1.31 -1.98 4.32
C PHE A 255 1.12 -1.54 2.87
N GLN A 256 2.11 -1.81 2.00
CA GLN A 256 2.00 -1.64 0.55
C GLN A 256 2.90 -2.64 -0.18
N ILE A 257 2.42 -3.28 -1.24
CA ILE A 257 3.26 -4.09 -2.13
C ILE A 257 4.21 -3.17 -2.88
N ASN A 258 5.46 -3.61 -3.05
CA ASN A 258 6.42 -2.84 -3.80
C ASN A 258 6.08 -2.86 -5.31
N PRO A 259 5.89 -1.69 -5.95
CA PRO A 259 5.57 -1.64 -7.37
C PRO A 259 6.72 -2.08 -8.28
N PHE A 260 7.95 -2.26 -7.78
CA PHE A 260 9.09 -2.76 -8.55
C PHE A 260 9.38 -4.26 -8.37
N ASP A 261 8.85 -4.88 -7.31
CA ASP A 261 9.08 -6.30 -7.00
C ASP A 261 7.89 -6.84 -6.21
N LYS A 262 7.07 -7.71 -6.82
CA LYS A 262 5.86 -8.24 -6.18
C LYS A 262 6.13 -9.18 -4.99
N LEU A 263 7.37 -9.63 -4.82
CA LEU A 263 7.85 -10.38 -3.64
C LEU A 263 8.55 -9.47 -2.63
N SER A 264 8.35 -8.15 -2.74
CA SER A 264 8.82 -7.15 -1.81
C SER A 264 7.63 -6.29 -1.39
N PHE A 265 7.65 -5.82 -0.15
CA PHE A 265 6.58 -5.00 0.41
C PHE A 265 7.13 -4.01 1.43
N LEU A 266 6.40 -2.92 1.60
CA LEU A 266 6.67 -1.86 2.55
C LEU A 266 5.78 -2.03 3.77
N THR A 267 6.35 -1.84 4.94
CA THR A 267 5.61 -1.90 6.22
C THR A 267 5.96 -0.70 7.09
N VAL A 268 4.98 -0.27 7.86
CA VAL A 268 5.14 0.72 8.93
C VAL A 268 4.54 0.13 10.19
N SER A 269 5.15 0.42 11.33
CA SER A 269 4.63 0.06 12.65
C SER A 269 4.50 1.30 13.52
N PRO A 270 3.66 1.30 14.57
CA PRO A 270 3.55 2.45 15.48
C PRO A 270 4.87 2.89 16.14
N ARG A 271 5.85 1.99 16.20
CA ARG A 271 7.18 2.22 16.79
C ARG A 271 8.33 2.16 15.80
N ASN A 272 8.10 1.63 14.60
CA ASN A 272 9.14 1.44 13.59
C ASN A 272 8.80 2.25 12.34
N PRO A 273 9.82 2.85 11.70
CA PRO A 273 9.62 3.73 10.57
C PRO A 273 9.34 2.87 9.33
N ILE A 274 9.24 3.48 8.15
CA ILE A 274 9.00 2.73 6.91
C ILE A 274 10.15 1.74 6.66
N MET A 275 9.81 0.48 6.41
CA MET A 275 10.75 -0.59 6.08
C MET A 275 10.37 -1.25 4.75
N ILE A 276 11.34 -1.48 3.87
CA ILE A 276 11.18 -2.37 2.72
C ILE A 276 11.64 -3.76 3.14
N ARG A 277 10.78 -4.76 2.92
CA ARG A 277 11.03 -6.17 3.22
C ARG A 277 10.92 -7.01 1.96
N LYS A 278 11.86 -7.94 1.77
CA LYS A 278 11.86 -8.90 0.66
C LYS A 278 11.53 -10.30 1.18
N VAL A 279 10.60 -10.98 0.50
CA VAL A 279 10.25 -12.37 0.77
C VAL A 279 11.39 -13.27 0.33
N ILE A 280 11.81 -14.18 1.21
CA ILE A 280 12.77 -15.23 0.89
C ILE A 280 11.96 -16.45 0.47
N LEU A 281 12.10 -16.88 -0.78
CA LEU A 281 11.48 -18.10 -1.31
C LEU A 281 12.43 -19.29 -1.14
N PRO A 282 12.17 -20.21 -0.19
CA PRO A 282 13.00 -21.39 -0.02
C PRO A 282 12.78 -22.37 -1.18
N ARG A 283 13.85 -23.04 -1.61
CA ARG A 283 13.76 -24.09 -2.65
C ARG A 283 12.74 -25.18 -2.29
N THR A 284 12.66 -25.55 -1.02
CA THR A 284 11.69 -26.53 -0.50
C THR A 284 10.24 -26.14 -0.80
N TYR A 285 9.89 -24.85 -0.61
CA TYR A 285 8.54 -24.37 -0.90
C TYR A 285 8.24 -24.42 -2.41
N LEU A 286 9.20 -24.01 -3.23
CA LEU A 286 9.06 -24.09 -4.68
C LEU A 286 8.85 -25.53 -5.15
N ASN A 287 9.60 -26.48 -4.58
CA ASN A 287 9.47 -27.90 -4.90
C ASN A 287 8.08 -28.43 -4.51
N TYR A 288 7.59 -28.05 -3.34
CA TYR A 288 6.22 -28.36 -2.91
C TYR A 288 5.19 -27.84 -3.91
N PHE A 289 5.29 -26.55 -4.27
CA PHE A 289 4.35 -25.90 -5.17
C PHE A 289 4.33 -26.53 -6.58
N ILE A 290 5.50 -26.87 -7.12
CA ILE A 290 5.63 -27.57 -8.41
C ILE A 290 4.98 -28.94 -8.34
N THR A 291 5.25 -29.70 -7.28
CA THR A 291 4.68 -31.04 -7.07
C THR A 291 3.16 -30.97 -6.99
N PHE A 292 2.63 -30.02 -6.21
CA PHE A 292 1.20 -29.79 -6.07
C PHE A 292 0.54 -29.45 -7.41
N SER A 293 1.13 -28.52 -8.15
CA SER A 293 0.62 -28.09 -9.45
C SER A 293 0.59 -29.24 -10.46
N HIS A 294 1.60 -30.11 -10.44
CA HIS A 294 1.68 -31.29 -11.30
C HIS A 294 0.58 -32.32 -10.96
N ILE A 295 0.45 -32.67 -9.68
CA ILE A 295 -0.60 -33.58 -9.20
C ILE A 295 -1.98 -33.02 -9.56
N LYS A 296 -2.22 -31.73 -9.31
CA LYS A 296 -3.49 -31.07 -9.62
C LYS A 296 -3.87 -31.14 -11.08
N LYS A 297 -2.93 -30.84 -11.97
CA LYS A 297 -3.18 -30.93 -13.40
C LYS A 297 -3.60 -32.35 -13.79
N ARG A 298 -2.84 -33.37 -13.35
CA ARG A 298 -3.11 -34.78 -13.66
C ARG A 298 -4.48 -35.23 -13.13
N ILE A 299 -4.82 -34.87 -11.89
CA ILE A 299 -6.07 -35.30 -11.26
C ILE A 299 -7.29 -34.59 -11.86
N GLN A 300 -7.19 -33.29 -12.17
CA GLN A 300 -8.29 -32.59 -12.83
C GLN A 300 -8.59 -33.13 -14.23
N GLU A 301 -7.58 -33.62 -14.95
CA GLU A 301 -7.77 -34.29 -16.25
C GLU A 301 -8.61 -35.59 -16.12
N ILE A 302 -8.48 -36.29 -14.98
CA ILE A 302 -9.18 -37.55 -14.71
C ILE A 302 -10.59 -37.28 -14.15
N ILE A 303 -10.69 -36.53 -13.05
CA ILE A 303 -11.93 -36.38 -12.27
C ILE A 303 -12.87 -35.34 -12.87
N LYS A 304 -12.34 -34.36 -13.62
CA LYS A 304 -13.11 -33.26 -14.25
C LYS A 304 -14.02 -32.51 -13.27
N GLN A 305 -13.55 -32.34 -12.04
CA GLN A 305 -14.20 -31.51 -11.02
C GLN A 305 -13.39 -30.24 -10.78
N GLU A 306 -14.10 -29.13 -10.57
CA GLU A 306 -13.49 -27.84 -10.27
C GLU A 306 -12.75 -27.87 -8.93
N ILE A 307 -13.34 -28.56 -7.95
CA ILE A 307 -12.86 -28.61 -6.57
C ILE A 307 -12.63 -30.06 -6.20
N ILE A 308 -11.40 -30.34 -5.78
CA ILE A 308 -10.93 -31.68 -5.49
C ILE A 308 -10.86 -31.85 -3.96
N PRO A 309 -11.52 -32.88 -3.40
CA PRO A 309 -11.27 -33.33 -2.03
C PRO A 309 -9.95 -34.10 -2.00
N TRP A 310 -8.87 -33.40 -1.69
CA TRP A 310 -7.50 -33.89 -1.80
C TRP A 310 -7.21 -35.10 -0.91
N GLU A 311 -7.77 -35.15 0.30
CA GLU A 311 -7.59 -36.30 1.19
C GLU A 311 -8.30 -37.54 0.66
N ASP A 312 -9.56 -37.39 0.21
CA ASP A 312 -10.35 -38.51 -0.32
C ASP A 312 -9.68 -39.08 -1.59
N VAL A 313 -9.26 -38.19 -2.50
CA VAL A 313 -8.56 -38.60 -3.72
C VAL A 313 -7.22 -39.27 -3.41
N ALA A 314 -6.48 -38.81 -2.40
CA ALA A 314 -5.24 -39.46 -2.00
C ALA A 314 -5.49 -40.90 -1.53
N ILE A 315 -6.52 -41.12 -0.70
CA ILE A 315 -6.92 -42.44 -0.21
C ILE A 315 -7.35 -43.35 -1.37
N GLU A 316 -8.16 -42.83 -2.30
CA GLU A 316 -8.58 -43.57 -3.50
C GLU A 316 -7.41 -43.98 -4.40
N ASN A 317 -6.32 -43.20 -4.41
CA ASN A 317 -5.10 -43.51 -5.15
C ASN A 317 -4.10 -44.36 -4.34
N GLY A 318 -4.49 -44.88 -3.17
CA GLY A 318 -3.70 -45.81 -2.37
C GLY A 318 -2.71 -45.16 -1.40
N PHE A 319 -2.83 -43.84 -1.15
CA PHE A 319 -2.00 -43.12 -0.18
C PHE A 319 -2.72 -42.98 1.17
N HIS A 320 -1.96 -42.90 2.26
CA HIS A 320 -2.55 -42.74 3.61
C HIS A 320 -3.12 -41.34 3.86
N SER A 321 -2.60 -40.33 3.18
CA SER A 321 -3.05 -38.94 3.26
C SER A 321 -2.54 -38.17 2.05
N PHE A 322 -3.15 -37.01 1.79
CA PHE A 322 -2.65 -36.08 0.77
C PHE A 322 -1.22 -35.63 1.05
N ALA A 323 -0.88 -35.40 2.32
CA ALA A 323 0.47 -35.04 2.72
C ALA A 323 1.50 -36.14 2.41
N PHE A 324 1.15 -37.41 2.64
CA PHE A 324 1.99 -38.55 2.30
C PHE A 324 2.17 -38.68 0.78
N TRP A 325 1.10 -38.50 0.01
CA TRP A 325 1.17 -38.51 -1.45
C TRP A 325 2.11 -37.43 -2.00
N MET A 326 2.01 -36.20 -1.49
CA MET A 326 2.90 -35.09 -1.84
C MET A 326 4.37 -35.42 -1.57
N ALA A 327 4.68 -36.12 -0.47
CA ALA A 327 6.03 -36.55 -0.15
C ALA A 327 6.55 -37.63 -1.11
N CYS A 328 5.70 -38.59 -1.50
CA CYS A 328 6.08 -39.66 -2.44
C CYS A 328 6.35 -39.16 -3.86
N GLU A 329 5.58 -38.18 -4.34
CA GLU A 329 5.67 -37.66 -5.71
C GLU A 329 6.58 -36.43 -5.86
N SER A 330 7.35 -36.06 -4.83
CA SER A 330 8.21 -34.90 -4.94
C SER A 330 9.27 -35.08 -6.03
N VAL A 331 9.56 -33.99 -6.73
CA VAL A 331 10.48 -33.93 -7.88
C VAL A 331 11.91 -34.42 -7.54
N TYR A 332 12.32 -34.40 -6.27
CA TYR A 332 13.68 -34.75 -5.84
C TYR A 332 13.74 -36.06 -5.03
N GLY A 333 12.65 -36.81 -4.97
CA GLY A 333 12.56 -38.10 -4.26
C GLY A 333 12.56 -37.96 -2.72
N TYR A 334 12.03 -38.97 -2.04
CA TYR A 334 11.78 -38.98 -0.59
C TYR A 334 13.01 -38.66 0.28
N GLU A 335 14.21 -39.02 -0.18
CA GLU A 335 15.46 -38.89 0.60
C GLU A 335 15.98 -37.45 0.74
N SER A 336 15.52 -36.52 -0.11
CA SER A 336 15.87 -35.08 -0.02
C SER A 336 14.85 -34.23 0.74
N ILE A 337 13.75 -34.85 1.21
CA ILE A 337 12.56 -34.19 1.77
C ILE A 337 12.63 -34.02 3.30
N SER A 338 13.66 -34.56 3.98
CA SER A 338 13.80 -34.50 5.44
C SER A 338 14.04 -33.10 6.04
N SER A 339 13.83 -32.03 5.26
CA SER A 339 13.86 -30.67 5.78
C SER A 339 12.67 -30.40 6.70
N THR A 340 12.94 -29.83 7.87
CA THR A 340 11.93 -29.34 8.84
C THR A 340 10.86 -28.49 8.17
N LEU A 341 11.26 -27.67 7.18
CA LEU A 341 10.37 -26.79 6.42
C LEU A 341 9.35 -27.55 5.56
N TRP A 342 9.70 -28.72 5.00
CA TRP A 342 8.73 -29.50 4.22
C TRP A 342 7.65 -30.07 5.13
N ASN A 343 8.05 -30.61 6.28
CA ASN A 343 7.11 -31.10 7.29
C ASN A 343 6.22 -29.95 7.79
N GLU A 344 6.78 -28.77 8.03
CA GLU A 344 6.01 -27.57 8.39
C GLU A 344 4.97 -27.21 7.32
N ILE A 345 5.31 -27.26 6.02
CA ILE A 345 4.34 -27.02 4.94
C ILE A 345 3.21 -28.06 4.99
N LEU A 346 3.53 -29.34 5.20
CA LEU A 346 2.55 -30.41 5.25
C LEU A 346 1.64 -30.34 6.49
N GLU A 347 2.22 -30.07 7.67
CA GLU A 347 1.50 -29.87 8.93
C GLU A 347 0.52 -28.70 8.83
N ASN A 348 0.88 -27.64 8.10
CA ASN A 348 0.03 -26.49 7.83
C ASN A 348 -0.80 -26.63 6.53
N HIS A 349 -1.06 -27.87 6.12
CA HIS A 349 -1.94 -28.22 5.00
C HIS A 349 -1.63 -27.49 3.68
N GLY A 350 -0.34 -27.28 3.40
CA GLY A 350 0.17 -26.66 2.18
C GLY A 350 0.46 -25.16 2.27
N THR A 351 0.25 -24.53 3.44
CA THR A 351 0.65 -23.14 3.67
C THR A 351 2.14 -23.08 3.98
N GLY A 352 2.93 -22.35 3.17
CA GLY A 352 4.35 -22.15 3.43
C GLY A 352 4.63 -21.01 4.41
N TYR A 353 5.31 -21.30 5.52
CA TYR A 353 5.80 -20.28 6.46
C TYR A 353 7.13 -19.73 5.94
N LEU A 354 7.07 -18.52 5.39
CA LEU A 354 8.21 -17.90 4.72
C LEU A 354 8.82 -16.81 5.60
N LYS A 355 10.14 -16.65 5.48
CA LYS A 355 10.87 -15.55 6.10
C LYS A 355 10.90 -14.34 5.17
N SER A 356 11.00 -13.16 5.77
CA SER A 356 11.33 -11.93 5.06
C SER A 356 12.59 -11.30 5.64
N THR A 357 13.36 -10.61 4.79
CA THR A 357 14.52 -9.82 5.23
C THR A 357 14.26 -8.33 5.00
N VAL A 358 14.75 -7.49 5.91
CA VAL A 358 14.68 -6.03 5.76
C VAL A 358 15.81 -5.60 4.84
N VAL A 359 15.46 -4.98 3.71
CA VAL A 359 16.44 -4.49 2.73
C VAL A 359 16.68 -2.98 2.82
N TRP A 360 15.77 -2.26 3.48
CA TRP A 360 15.91 -0.83 3.78
C TRP A 360 15.00 -0.44 4.95
N LYS A 361 15.44 0.54 5.73
CA LYS A 361 14.68 1.11 6.85
C LYS A 361 14.94 2.61 6.89
N GLN A 362 13.88 3.40 6.99
CA GLN A 362 13.99 4.85 7.21
C GLN A 362 14.74 5.14 8.51
N SER A 363 15.69 6.08 8.49
CA SER A 363 16.36 6.52 9.71
C SER A 363 15.42 7.40 10.53
N HIS A 364 15.41 7.17 11.84
CA HIS A 364 14.90 8.17 12.75
C HIS A 364 15.99 9.23 12.90
N SER A 365 16.02 10.24 12.03
CA SER A 365 16.76 11.45 12.36
C SER A 365 16.21 11.95 13.70
N ARG A 366 17.05 12.08 14.73
CA ARG A 366 16.70 12.81 15.96
C ARG A 366 16.34 14.22 15.51
N ALA A 367 15.06 14.48 15.25
CA ALA A 367 14.62 15.80 14.86
C ALA A 367 14.88 16.72 16.05
N ASP A 368 15.72 17.74 15.86
CA ASP A 368 15.68 18.94 16.67
C ASP A 368 14.30 19.57 16.45
N ASP A 369 13.45 19.32 17.44
CA ASP A 369 12.00 19.31 17.31
C ASP A 369 11.49 20.74 17.57
N LYS A 370 11.47 21.62 16.56
CA LYS A 370 10.96 23.01 16.72
C LYS A 370 9.49 23.05 17.20
N LEU A 371 8.71 22.01 16.91
CA LEU A 371 7.36 21.75 17.45
C LEU A 371 7.35 21.46 18.96
N TYR A 372 8.44 20.89 19.47
CA TYR A 372 8.65 20.69 20.90
C TYR A 372 8.93 22.02 21.60
N GLU A 373 9.60 22.98 20.95
CA GLU A 373 9.77 24.34 21.49
C GLU A 373 8.47 25.13 21.54
N SER A 374 7.61 25.04 20.52
CA SER A 374 6.34 25.80 20.47
C SER A 374 5.30 25.29 21.48
N LEU A 375 5.20 23.98 21.68
CA LEU A 375 4.38 23.40 22.75
C LEU A 375 4.92 23.73 24.15
N TYR A 376 6.24 23.87 24.29
CA TYR A 376 6.88 24.36 25.52
C TYR A 376 6.66 25.85 25.78
N ARG A 377 6.60 26.68 24.73
CA ARG A 377 6.30 28.11 24.86
C ARG A 377 4.88 28.36 25.38
N MET A 378 3.88 27.62 24.87
CA MET A 378 2.50 27.72 25.34
C MET A 378 2.34 27.39 26.84
N THR A 379 3.16 26.49 27.38
CA THR A 379 3.17 26.19 28.83
C THR A 379 3.87 27.24 29.68
N ASN A 380 4.80 28.02 29.11
CA ASN A 380 5.56 29.04 29.85
C ASN A 380 4.90 30.43 29.81
N GLU A 381 4.11 30.73 28.78
CA GLU A 381 3.43 32.04 28.63
C GLU A 381 2.28 32.24 29.63
N GLN A 382 1.80 31.19 30.30
CA GLN A 382 0.84 31.33 31.41
C GLN A 382 1.49 31.72 32.76
N SER A 383 2.82 31.93 32.80
CA SER A 383 3.55 32.18 34.06
C SER A 383 3.96 33.65 34.28
N GLN A 384 3.60 34.57 33.38
CA GLN A 384 3.96 35.99 33.53
C GLN A 384 2.77 36.90 33.33
N GLU A 385 1.90 36.97 34.34
CA GLU A 385 1.23 38.21 34.70
C GLU A 385 0.77 38.15 36.16
N ASN A 386 1.09 39.22 36.91
CA ASN A 386 0.65 39.56 38.27
C ASN A 386 1.41 38.96 39.46
N ILE A 387 2.51 39.63 39.81
CA ILE A 387 2.97 39.77 41.19
C ILE A 387 2.02 40.74 41.89
N TYR A 388 1.17 40.27 42.80
CA TYR A 388 0.86 40.88 44.11
C TYR A 388 0.15 39.82 44.99
N THR A 389 0.80 39.47 46.09
CA THR A 389 0.28 38.71 47.26
C THR A 389 -0.58 39.62 48.16
N PRO A 390 -1.22 39.15 49.26
CA PRO A 390 -1.68 37.80 49.66
C PRO A 390 -3.13 37.81 50.22
N THR A 391 -3.75 36.64 50.45
CA THR A 391 -4.35 36.19 51.75
C THR A 391 -5.47 35.12 51.61
N SER A 392 -5.31 34.07 52.44
CA SER A 392 -6.32 33.20 53.08
C SER A 392 -7.61 32.72 52.36
N ARG A 393 -7.67 31.38 52.19
CA ARG A 393 -8.80 30.42 52.40
C ARG A 393 -9.98 30.89 53.30
N PRO A 394 -11.16 30.22 53.37
CA PRO A 394 -11.75 29.13 52.55
C PRO A 394 -13.31 29.17 52.29
N GLN A 395 -13.79 28.42 51.28
CA GLN A 395 -15.05 27.63 51.24
C GLN A 395 -16.45 28.33 51.45
N PRO A 396 -17.59 27.62 51.32
CA PRO A 396 -18.35 27.44 50.07
C PRO A 396 -19.82 27.93 50.20
N ARG A 397 -20.60 28.06 49.12
CA ARG A 397 -22.05 27.74 49.14
C ARG A 397 -22.75 27.91 47.79
N THR A 398 -23.69 27.00 47.63
CA THR A 398 -24.66 26.80 46.55
C THR A 398 -25.71 27.92 46.47
N THR A 399 -26.16 28.29 45.26
CA THR A 399 -27.55 28.11 44.77
C THR A 399 -27.86 28.90 43.47
N ARG A 400 -28.50 28.20 42.53
CA ARG A 400 -29.53 28.62 41.53
C ARG A 400 -29.35 29.94 40.73
N SER A 401 -29.22 29.83 39.41
CA SER A 401 -30.22 30.18 38.37
C SER A 401 -29.58 30.52 37.00
N LEU A 402 -30.38 30.39 35.94
CA LEU A 402 -30.04 30.40 34.50
C LEU A 402 -29.42 31.71 33.97
N GLN A 403 -28.41 31.61 33.09
CA GLN A 403 -28.28 32.39 31.84
C GLN A 403 -27.15 31.85 30.92
N ARG A 404 -27.38 31.89 29.60
CA ARG A 404 -26.41 31.55 28.54
C ARG A 404 -25.42 32.71 28.31
N HIS A 405 -24.11 32.44 28.18
CA HIS A 405 -23.31 32.73 26.97
C HIS A 405 -21.80 32.46 27.15
N VAL A 406 -21.18 32.02 26.05
CA VAL A 406 -19.73 31.89 25.72
C VAL A 406 -18.95 30.72 26.35
N LEU A 407 -18.74 29.70 25.52
CA LEU A 407 -17.70 28.69 25.65
C LEU A 407 -16.32 29.36 25.57
N ASN A 408 -15.70 29.58 26.73
CA ASN A 408 -14.26 29.59 26.92
C ASN A 408 -14.00 28.84 28.23
N GLU A 409 -14.15 27.52 28.20
CA GLU A 409 -13.53 26.69 29.23
C GLU A 409 -12.09 26.41 28.77
N PRO A 410 -11.06 26.81 29.53
CA PRO A 410 -9.75 26.22 29.34
C PRO A 410 -9.90 24.72 29.63
N VAL A 411 -9.49 23.88 28.70
CA VAL A 411 -9.28 22.47 29.02
C VAL A 411 -8.23 22.46 30.13
N ASP A 412 -8.63 22.07 31.33
CA ASP A 412 -7.69 21.83 32.43
C ASP A 412 -6.71 20.75 31.98
N PHE A 413 -5.54 21.17 31.50
CA PHE A 413 -4.42 20.26 31.32
C PHE A 413 -3.84 20.01 32.71
N PRO A 414 -3.86 18.76 33.22
CA PRO A 414 -3.18 18.47 34.47
C PRO A 414 -1.71 18.90 34.38
N GLN A 415 -1.21 19.51 35.45
CA GLN A 415 0.18 19.96 35.59
C GLN A 415 1.12 18.76 35.57
N TYR A 416 1.42 18.28 34.37
CA TYR A 416 2.38 17.21 34.14
C TYR A 416 3.80 17.75 34.30
N SER A 417 4.67 16.97 34.93
CA SER A 417 6.11 17.22 34.85
C SER A 417 6.56 17.18 33.37
N LYS A 418 7.67 17.86 33.04
CA LYS A 418 8.30 17.87 31.71
C LYS A 418 8.36 16.48 31.06
N TRP A 419 8.69 15.46 31.84
CA TRP A 419 8.79 14.08 31.38
C TRP A 419 7.41 13.42 31.09
N GLU A 420 6.38 13.73 31.87
CA GLU A 420 5.03 13.19 31.71
C GLU A 420 4.27 13.80 30.52
N LEU A 421 4.40 15.11 30.28
CA LEU A 421 3.84 15.76 29.09
C LEU A 421 4.53 15.26 27.82
N ASN A 422 5.86 15.10 27.87
CA ASN A 422 6.64 14.48 26.79
C ASN A 422 6.20 13.05 26.50
N SER A 423 5.94 12.26 27.56
CA SER A 423 5.40 10.91 27.44
C SER A 423 3.99 10.93 26.85
N PHE A 424 3.13 11.83 27.31
CA PHE A 424 1.75 11.99 26.83
C PHE A 424 1.69 12.37 25.35
N ILE A 425 2.37 13.43 24.91
CA ILE A 425 2.35 13.89 23.52
C ILE A 425 2.98 12.84 22.60
N ARG A 426 4.08 12.20 23.02
CA ARG A 426 4.65 11.07 22.28
C ARG A 426 3.69 9.89 22.23
N ASN A 427 2.97 9.58 23.31
CA ASN A 427 2.02 8.48 23.34
C ASN A 427 0.76 8.77 22.52
N VAL A 428 0.29 10.01 22.47
CA VAL A 428 -0.82 10.45 21.62
C VAL A 428 -0.37 10.39 20.15
N ARG A 429 0.76 11.01 19.80
CA ARG A 429 1.26 10.99 18.41
C ARG A 429 1.52 9.58 17.88
N LYS A 430 2.21 8.74 18.69
CA LYS A 430 2.51 7.33 18.34
C LYS A 430 1.28 6.44 18.25
N LYS A 431 0.16 6.81 18.87
CA LYS A 431 -1.06 5.98 18.89
C LYS A 431 -2.21 6.55 18.02
N SER A 432 -2.08 7.76 17.47
CA SER A 432 -3.21 8.48 16.86
C SER A 432 -3.02 8.90 15.40
N TYR A 433 -1.80 8.87 14.84
CA TYR A 433 -1.56 9.29 13.45
C TYR A 433 -1.01 8.15 12.60
N THR A 434 -1.79 7.73 11.62
CA THR A 434 -1.41 6.71 10.63
C THR A 434 -0.48 7.32 9.58
N VAL A 435 0.63 6.66 9.30
CA VAL A 435 1.51 7.01 8.17
C VAL A 435 0.82 6.65 6.86
N ASP A 436 0.72 7.62 5.95
CA ASP A 436 0.22 7.41 4.58
C ASP A 436 1.38 7.59 3.62
N PHE A 437 1.66 6.61 2.77
CA PHE A 437 2.82 6.63 1.90
C PHE A 437 2.53 6.02 0.53
N ASN A 438 3.33 6.40 -0.45
CA ASN A 438 3.27 5.90 -1.81
C ASN A 438 4.67 5.78 -2.41
N VAL A 439 4.81 4.92 -3.41
CA VAL A 439 6.07 4.65 -4.10
C VAL A 439 5.99 5.16 -5.54
N ILE A 440 7.03 5.86 -6.00
CA ILE A 440 7.17 6.31 -7.39
C ILE A 440 8.50 5.88 -8.02
N SER A 441 8.52 5.88 -9.36
CA SER A 441 9.75 5.76 -10.15
C SER A 441 10.21 7.15 -10.60
N SER A 442 11.42 7.54 -10.26
CA SER A 442 12.07 8.77 -10.72
C SER A 442 12.79 8.52 -12.04
N ILE A 443 12.49 9.29 -13.08
CA ILE A 443 13.28 9.30 -14.30
C ILE A 443 14.63 9.97 -14.04
N ARG A 444 15.73 9.36 -14.49
CA ARG A 444 17.05 10.01 -14.45
C ARG A 444 17.02 11.19 -15.41
N HIS A 445 17.20 12.41 -14.91
CA HIS A 445 17.46 13.55 -15.79
C HIS A 445 18.81 13.32 -16.51
N PRO A 446 18.87 13.43 -17.85
CA PRO A 446 20.11 13.41 -18.59
C PRO A 446 20.88 14.71 -18.29
N GLY A 447 21.63 14.72 -17.18
CA GLY A 447 22.31 15.91 -16.68
C GLY A 447 23.03 15.74 -15.33
N GLU A 448 22.78 14.67 -14.58
CA GLU A 448 23.62 14.31 -13.43
C GLU A 448 24.98 13.78 -13.93
N ILE A 449 25.91 14.71 -14.19
CA ILE A 449 27.31 14.41 -14.47
C ILE A 449 27.92 13.81 -13.19
N HIS A 450 28.32 12.55 -13.27
CA HIS A 450 29.15 11.92 -12.26
C HIS A 450 30.49 12.66 -12.15
N HIS A 451 30.71 13.39 -11.05
CA HIS A 451 32.06 13.56 -10.52
C HIS A 451 32.48 12.26 -9.84
N GLY A 452 32.87 11.28 -10.64
CA GLY A 452 33.53 10.08 -10.18
C GLY A 452 34.94 10.41 -9.70
N THR A 453 35.20 10.23 -8.41
CA THR A 453 36.56 10.09 -7.89
C THR A 453 37.15 8.79 -8.42
N ASN A 454 38.26 8.92 -9.15
CA ASN A 454 38.99 7.86 -9.83
C ASN A 454 39.38 6.72 -8.89
N THR A 455 38.92 5.49 -9.18
CA THR A 455 39.62 4.27 -8.79
C THR A 455 40.67 3.93 -9.84
N SER A 456 41.91 3.78 -9.38
CA SER A 456 43.04 3.24 -10.13
C SER A 456 42.81 1.76 -10.45
N THR A 457 42.57 1.44 -11.70
CA THR A 457 42.76 0.08 -12.21
C THR A 457 44.04 0.03 -13.05
N GLY A 458 45.04 -0.68 -12.53
CA GLY A 458 46.17 -1.13 -13.31
C GLY A 458 45.69 -2.04 -14.44
N ARG A 459 46.07 -1.73 -15.67
CA ARG A 459 46.08 -2.70 -16.76
C ARG A 459 47.24 -2.43 -17.71
N ARG A 460 48.28 -3.23 -17.49
CA ARG A 460 49.28 -3.76 -18.42
C ARG A 460 49.05 -3.38 -19.90
N THR A 461 49.84 -2.43 -20.40
CA THR A 461 50.09 -2.26 -21.84
C THR A 461 51.59 -2.44 -22.08
N GLN A 462 51.92 -3.48 -22.85
CA GLN A 462 53.25 -3.66 -23.45
C GLN A 462 53.48 -2.56 -24.48
N PHE A 463 54.53 -1.75 -24.32
CA PHE A 463 55.19 -1.10 -25.44
C PHE A 463 56.71 -1.08 -25.24
N ARG A 464 57.40 -1.51 -26.31
CA ARG A 464 58.85 -1.58 -26.48
C ARG A 464 59.46 -0.20 -26.69
N HIS A 465 60.69 -0.04 -26.18
CA HIS A 465 61.83 0.73 -26.69
C HIS A 465 61.61 2.18 -27.19
N ASN A 466 62.20 3.16 -26.49
CA ASN A 466 63.54 3.70 -26.78
C ASN A 466 63.85 4.95 -25.93
N GLY A 467 65.13 5.13 -25.58
CA GLY A 467 65.77 6.45 -25.57
C GLY A 467 65.84 7.21 -24.25
N ASP A 468 67.06 7.22 -23.70
CA ASP A 468 67.76 8.36 -23.10
C ASP A 468 67.56 8.75 -21.62
N GLU A 469 68.59 8.35 -20.86
CA GLU A 469 69.36 9.09 -19.86
C GLU A 469 68.71 10.29 -19.13
N ILE A 470 68.74 10.25 -17.79
CA ILE A 470 69.67 11.05 -16.95
C ILE A 470 69.53 10.63 -15.47
N ARG A 471 70.54 9.91 -14.98
CA ARG A 471 71.38 10.23 -13.80
C ARG A 471 70.74 10.99 -12.61
N LEU A 472 70.59 10.33 -11.46
CA LEU A 472 71.54 10.34 -10.32
C LEU A 472 70.89 9.94 -8.97
N ARG A 473 71.55 8.97 -8.31
CA ARG A 473 71.90 8.89 -6.86
C ARG A 473 70.76 8.94 -5.81
N SER A 474 70.78 8.15 -4.73
CA SER A 474 71.69 7.12 -4.22
C SER A 474 71.14 6.66 -2.87
N ASN A 475 71.29 5.35 -2.58
CA ASN A 475 71.63 4.72 -1.29
C ASN A 475 70.68 4.98 -0.10
N SER A 476 70.40 4.08 0.84
CA SER A 476 70.87 2.76 1.29
C SER A 476 70.00 2.53 2.55
N SER A 477 69.51 1.37 2.99
CA SER A 477 70.14 0.12 3.47
C SER A 477 68.97 -0.54 4.27
N GLU A 478 68.52 -1.79 4.04
CA GLU A 478 69.12 -3.04 4.55
C GLU A 478 69.60 -2.89 6.02
N ILE A 479 69.21 -3.68 7.02
CA ILE A 479 69.28 -5.15 7.07
C ILE A 479 68.90 -5.63 8.51
N LEU A 480 68.49 -6.89 8.59
CA LEU A 480 68.65 -7.90 9.66
C LEU A 480 67.59 -8.17 10.77
N GLU A 481 67.23 -9.46 10.71
CA GLU A 481 66.60 -10.39 11.64
C GLU A 481 67.36 -10.56 12.96
N GLY A 482 66.69 -11.12 13.98
CA GLY A 482 67.32 -11.55 15.23
C GLY A 482 66.34 -12.23 16.19
N ASP A 483 66.53 -13.54 16.32
CA ASP A 483 65.72 -14.59 16.94
C ASP A 483 65.71 -14.64 18.50
N GLN A 484 64.71 -15.37 19.02
CA GLN A 484 64.72 -16.28 20.20
C GLN A 484 64.41 -15.83 21.65
N MET A 485 63.28 -16.38 22.15
CA MET A 485 63.12 -17.35 23.27
C MET A 485 62.81 -16.90 24.73
N LEU A 486 61.73 -17.55 25.24
CA LEU A 486 61.37 -18.00 26.60
C LEU A 486 60.59 -17.08 27.57
N GLY A 487 59.46 -17.61 28.07
CA GLY A 487 58.75 -17.17 29.29
C GLY A 487 57.31 -17.68 29.39
N GLU A 488 57.07 -18.64 30.30
CA GLU A 488 55.76 -19.25 30.62
C GLU A 488 54.86 -18.37 31.50
N SER A 489 53.55 -18.71 31.51
CA SER A 489 52.46 -18.32 32.44
C SER A 489 52.05 -16.83 32.41
N GLU A 490 50.79 -16.42 32.28
CA GLU A 490 49.62 -16.73 33.13
C GLU A 490 48.29 -16.43 32.39
N GLN A 491 47.20 -17.10 32.81
CA GLN A 491 45.83 -16.88 32.35
C GLN A 491 45.28 -15.52 32.84
N GLU A 492 44.76 -14.70 31.95
CA GLU A 492 43.59 -13.84 32.24
C GLU A 492 42.72 -13.72 30.98
N ASP A 493 41.41 -13.91 31.20
CA ASP A 493 40.35 -13.91 30.21
C ASP A 493 40.25 -12.57 29.47
N SER A 494 40.36 -12.61 28.15
CA SER A 494 39.81 -11.54 27.29
C SER A 494 38.96 -12.20 26.20
N GLU A 495 37.65 -12.11 26.41
CA GLU A 495 36.64 -12.31 25.36
C GLU A 495 36.93 -11.31 24.23
N PHE A 496 37.64 -11.78 23.20
CA PHE A 496 37.63 -11.11 21.91
C PHE A 496 36.23 -11.25 21.32
N PHE A 497 35.40 -10.23 21.54
CA PHE A 497 34.36 -9.88 20.58
C PHE A 497 35.06 -9.62 19.25
N THR A 498 35.13 -10.64 18.40
CA THR A 498 35.30 -10.41 16.97
C THR A 498 34.09 -9.62 16.51
N GLU A 499 34.24 -8.31 16.39
CA GLU A 499 33.45 -7.48 15.49
C GLU A 499 33.54 -8.12 14.11
N GLU A 500 32.59 -8.99 13.80
CA GLU A 500 32.25 -9.28 12.41
C GLU A 500 31.86 -7.94 11.80
N LEU A 501 32.75 -7.40 10.96
CA LEU A 501 32.40 -6.38 10.01
C LEU A 501 31.16 -6.88 9.27
N GLU A 502 30.00 -6.34 9.65
CA GLU A 502 28.79 -6.35 8.86
C GLU A 502 29.18 -5.85 7.47
N THR A 503 29.33 -6.79 6.55
CA THR A 503 29.42 -6.50 5.13
C THR A 503 28.04 -6.03 4.71
N THR A 504 27.75 -4.75 4.97
CA THR A 504 26.59 -4.02 4.45
C THR A 504 26.77 -3.86 2.94
N THR A 505 26.68 -4.97 2.22
CA THR A 505 26.32 -4.96 0.80
C THR A 505 24.85 -4.60 0.77
N SER A 506 24.57 -3.33 0.47
CA SER A 506 23.23 -2.84 0.15
C SER A 506 22.66 -3.74 -0.95
N PHE A 507 21.82 -4.69 -0.56
CA PHE A 507 21.16 -5.65 -1.46
C PHE A 507 20.02 -4.99 -2.26
N LEU A 508 19.98 -3.64 -2.24
CA LEU A 508 19.08 -2.88 -3.06
C LEU A 508 19.50 -3.12 -4.52
N THR A 509 18.72 -3.96 -5.20
CA THR A 509 18.90 -4.22 -6.63
C THR A 509 18.91 -2.88 -7.38
N ASP A 510 19.55 -2.84 -8.55
CA ASP A 510 19.58 -1.66 -9.41
C ASP A 510 18.17 -1.09 -9.69
N ARG A 511 17.13 -1.92 -9.52
CA ARG A 511 15.70 -1.55 -9.57
C ARG A 511 15.31 -0.46 -8.55
N TYR A 512 15.93 -0.42 -7.38
CA TYR A 512 15.62 0.61 -6.38
C TYR A 512 16.36 1.92 -6.61
N LYS A 513 17.30 1.98 -7.57
CA LYS A 513 18.01 3.22 -7.90
C LYS A 513 17.10 4.31 -8.48
N SER A 514 15.91 3.99 -8.96
CA SER A 514 14.92 5.00 -9.35
C SER A 514 13.73 5.05 -8.41
N MET A 515 13.73 4.29 -7.32
CA MET A 515 12.61 4.29 -6.39
C MET A 515 12.66 5.52 -5.49
N GLU A 516 11.53 6.20 -5.34
CA GLU A 516 11.31 7.16 -4.26
C GLU A 516 10.07 6.77 -3.45
N ILE A 517 10.14 7.00 -2.14
CA ILE A 517 9.03 6.80 -1.21
C ILE A 517 8.59 8.17 -0.74
N VAL A 518 7.36 8.55 -1.05
CA VAL A 518 6.74 9.78 -0.57
C VAL A 518 5.81 9.41 0.58
N ALA A 519 5.99 10.01 1.74
CA ALA A 519 5.24 9.65 2.95
C ALA A 519 4.83 10.87 3.77
N ILE A 520 3.63 10.84 4.32
CA ILE A 520 3.23 11.62 5.48
C ILE A 520 3.58 10.79 6.70
N ASP A 521 4.60 11.21 7.43
CA ASP A 521 5.10 10.45 8.58
C ASP A 521 4.24 10.62 9.84
N THR A 522 4.66 10.00 10.95
CA THR A 522 3.95 10.09 12.24
C THR A 522 3.97 11.50 12.85
N PHE A 523 4.82 12.39 12.33
CA PHE A 523 4.90 13.80 12.69
C PHE A 523 4.04 14.68 11.77
N LEU A 524 3.28 14.09 10.84
CA LEU A 524 2.44 14.78 9.85
C LEU A 524 3.27 15.61 8.86
N ILE A 525 4.54 15.25 8.68
CA ILE A 525 5.46 15.90 7.74
C ILE A 525 5.46 15.09 6.45
N LEU A 526 5.36 15.78 5.32
CA LEU A 526 5.54 15.17 4.02
C LEU A 526 7.04 15.03 3.73
N SER A 527 7.51 13.80 3.62
CA SER A 527 8.91 13.46 3.35
C SER A 527 9.07 12.63 2.08
N VAL A 528 10.15 12.84 1.34
CA VAL A 528 10.52 12.03 0.17
C VAL A 528 11.85 11.35 0.44
N PHE A 529 11.88 10.02 0.36
CA PHE A 529 13.06 9.19 0.56
C PHE A 529 13.49 8.54 -0.74
N ARG A 530 14.78 8.25 -0.87
CA ARG A 530 15.32 7.45 -1.98
C ARG A 530 16.18 6.33 -1.39
N PRO A 531 15.76 5.06 -1.53
CA PRO A 531 16.53 3.92 -1.04
C PRO A 531 17.80 3.78 -1.90
N LYS A 532 18.89 4.44 -1.50
CA LYS A 532 20.19 4.30 -2.16
C LYS A 532 21.28 3.95 -1.16
N TYR A 533 21.67 4.88 -0.29
CA TYR A 533 22.71 4.67 0.72
C TYR A 533 22.61 5.68 1.89
N GLN A 534 21.56 6.51 1.89
CA GLN A 534 21.29 7.54 2.88
C GLN A 534 19.88 7.33 3.38
N ASP A 535 19.72 7.34 4.69
CA ASP A 535 18.43 7.10 5.33
C ASP A 535 17.66 8.41 5.60
N GLU A 536 18.19 9.54 5.12
CA GLU A 536 17.59 10.86 5.26
C GLU A 536 16.65 11.19 4.09
N ALA A 537 15.64 12.03 4.36
CA ALA A 537 14.71 12.47 3.34
C ALA A 537 15.38 13.50 2.42
N ILE A 538 15.22 13.34 1.11
CA ILE A 538 15.64 14.30 0.08
C ILE A 538 14.85 15.60 0.19
N LEU A 539 13.57 15.48 0.55
CA LEU A 539 12.64 16.59 0.67
C LEU A 539 11.84 16.40 1.95
N LYS A 540 11.74 17.44 2.78
CA LYS A 540 10.85 17.50 3.95
C LYS A 540 10.01 18.76 3.86
N ILE A 541 8.70 18.61 3.99
CA ILE A 541 7.72 19.70 3.91
C ILE A 541 6.88 19.61 5.18
N ASP A 542 7.04 20.61 6.04
CA ASP A 542 6.38 20.70 7.33
C ASP A 542 5.34 21.82 7.31
N SER A 543 4.07 21.49 7.57
CA SER A 543 2.99 22.48 7.65
C SER A 543 3.20 23.48 8.80
N PHE A 544 3.86 23.06 9.89
CA PHE A 544 3.98 23.86 11.10
C PHE A 544 5.07 24.95 11.02
N ASN A 545 6.13 24.73 10.24
CA ASN A 545 7.25 25.69 10.15
C ASN A 545 6.92 26.94 9.34
N ASN A 546 5.84 26.92 8.53
CA ASN A 546 5.35 28.10 7.82
C ASN A 546 4.63 29.12 8.73
N GLN A 547 4.50 28.87 10.04
CA GLN A 547 3.92 29.82 10.99
C GLN A 547 4.88 30.96 11.38
N THR A 548 5.96 31.18 10.63
CA THR A 548 6.89 32.28 10.94
C THR A 548 6.19 33.61 10.76
N ILE A 549 5.87 34.20 11.92
CA ILE A 549 5.17 35.44 12.18
C ILE A 549 5.75 36.56 11.30
N ARG A 550 4.96 37.03 10.32
CA ARG A 550 5.17 38.38 9.78
C ARG A 550 4.90 39.36 10.91
N THR A 551 5.96 39.97 11.45
CA THR A 551 5.84 41.08 12.39
C THR A 551 5.06 42.22 11.74
N ASN A 552 4.29 42.96 12.55
CA ASN A 552 3.37 44.03 12.10
C ASN A 552 4.00 45.11 11.18
N ASP A 553 5.33 45.19 11.07
CA ASP A 553 6.04 46.15 10.23
C ASP A 553 6.02 45.83 8.71
N ASP A 554 5.70 44.60 8.29
CA ASP A 554 5.66 44.21 6.86
C ASP A 554 4.33 44.55 6.15
N TYR A 555 3.27 44.91 6.91
CA TYR A 555 1.95 45.21 6.34
C TYR A 555 1.87 46.57 5.63
N LEU A 556 2.90 47.40 5.74
CA LEU A 556 2.88 48.78 5.24
C LEU A 556 3.50 48.96 3.83
N ARG A 557 3.93 47.88 3.14
CA ARG A 557 4.72 48.02 1.90
C ARG A 557 4.27 47.31 0.61
N SER A 558 3.13 46.61 0.53
CA SER A 558 2.64 46.14 -0.78
C SER A 558 1.14 46.36 -0.97
N SER A 559 0.80 47.34 -1.78
CA SER A 559 -0.56 47.58 -2.28
C SER A 559 -0.89 46.73 -3.52
N THR A 560 -0.28 45.56 -3.68
CA THR A 560 -0.39 44.76 -4.94
C THR A 560 -0.66 43.27 -4.81
N ASP A 561 -0.64 42.61 -3.65
CA ASP A 561 -0.77 41.14 -3.64
C ASP A 561 -1.76 40.60 -2.59
N ASP A 562 -3.04 40.96 -2.75
CA ASP A 562 -4.15 40.35 -2.00
C ASP A 562 -4.14 38.80 -2.09
N GLU A 563 -3.65 38.25 -3.21
CA GLU A 563 -3.50 36.81 -3.39
C GLU A 563 -2.39 36.22 -2.52
N GLU A 564 -1.25 36.89 -2.35
CA GLU A 564 -0.17 36.36 -1.50
C GLU A 564 -0.56 36.40 -0.02
N ILE A 565 -1.26 37.44 0.41
CA ILE A 565 -1.80 37.53 1.77
C ILE A 565 -2.77 36.39 2.03
N LEU A 566 -3.71 36.15 1.11
CA LEU A 566 -4.69 35.07 1.24
C LEU A 566 -4.02 33.68 1.14
N PHE A 567 -2.99 33.52 0.33
CA PHE A 567 -2.19 32.29 0.24
C PHE A 567 -1.52 31.96 1.58
N ASP A 568 -0.85 32.95 2.19
CA ASP A 568 -0.20 32.80 3.49
C ASP A 568 -1.24 32.55 4.60
N GLU A 569 -2.39 33.22 4.55
CA GLU A 569 -3.51 32.98 5.48
C GLU A 569 -4.01 31.53 5.39
N ILE A 570 -4.23 31.00 4.17
CA ILE A 570 -4.66 29.61 3.99
C ILE A 570 -3.58 28.63 4.45
N LEU A 571 -2.31 28.88 4.13
CA LEU A 571 -1.20 28.04 4.57
C LEU A 571 -1.11 27.96 6.10
N SER A 572 -1.27 29.09 6.79
CA SER A 572 -1.23 29.14 8.26
C SER A 572 -2.31 28.29 8.93
N ARG A 573 -3.39 27.96 8.21
CA ARG A 573 -4.49 27.10 8.68
C ARG A 573 -4.24 25.62 8.46
N LEU A 574 -3.33 25.24 7.55
CA LEU A 574 -2.96 23.83 7.36
C LEU A 574 -2.22 23.34 8.61
N SER A 575 -2.63 22.20 9.14
CA SER A 575 -2.25 21.81 10.51
C SER A 575 -2.03 20.32 10.70
N SER A 576 -2.54 19.47 9.81
CA SER A 576 -2.41 18.03 9.90
C SER A 576 -2.68 17.39 8.54
N PHE A 577 -1.61 17.12 7.80
CA PHE A 577 -1.68 16.31 6.60
C PHE A 577 -2.24 14.92 6.91
N LYS A 578 -3.28 14.50 6.19
CA LYS A 578 -4.05 13.27 6.44
C LYS A 578 -3.92 12.24 5.34
N LYS A 579 -3.97 12.68 4.08
CA LYS A 579 -4.00 11.78 2.93
C LYS A 579 -3.13 12.31 1.81
N LEU A 580 -2.37 11.42 1.18
CA LEU A 580 -1.46 11.70 0.08
C LEU A 580 -1.94 11.03 -1.21
N PHE A 581 -2.04 11.81 -2.28
CA PHE A 581 -2.23 11.32 -3.64
C PHE A 581 -1.04 11.74 -4.51
N ILE A 582 -0.51 10.80 -5.27
CA ILE A 582 0.58 11.04 -6.20
C ILE A 582 0.03 11.07 -7.62
N LEU A 583 -0.02 12.26 -8.23
CA LEU A 583 -0.57 12.42 -9.58
C LEU A 583 0.48 12.13 -10.66
N THR A 584 1.73 12.51 -10.39
CA THR A 584 2.90 12.20 -11.23
C THR A 584 4.13 11.98 -10.35
N GLU A 585 5.30 11.69 -10.94
CA GLU A 585 6.58 11.58 -10.22
C GLU A 585 7.03 12.87 -9.50
N TYR A 586 6.37 14.00 -9.75
CA TYR A 586 6.70 15.30 -9.16
C TYR A 586 5.50 16.07 -8.60
N LEU A 587 4.26 15.72 -8.99
CA LEU A 587 3.05 16.45 -8.60
C LEU A 587 2.25 15.67 -7.58
N TYR A 588 2.16 16.20 -6.37
CA TYR A 588 1.51 15.57 -5.22
C TYR A 588 0.32 16.40 -4.75
N VAL A 589 -0.72 15.74 -4.27
CA VAL A 589 -1.87 16.36 -3.60
C VAL A 589 -1.94 15.83 -2.17
N VAL A 590 -1.95 16.73 -1.22
CA VAL A 590 -2.05 16.45 0.20
C VAL A 590 -3.36 17.02 0.74
N ILE A 591 -4.16 16.18 1.37
CA ILE A 591 -5.39 16.59 2.05
C ILE A 591 -5.06 16.88 3.50
N ASP A 592 -5.44 18.06 3.96
CA ASP A 592 -5.41 18.51 5.35
C ASP A 592 -6.84 18.57 5.92
N VAL A 593 -6.97 18.75 7.22
CA VAL A 593 -8.27 19.03 7.87
C VAL A 593 -8.86 20.36 7.38
N ASN A 594 -8.01 21.35 7.10
CA ASN A 594 -8.39 22.72 6.78
C ASN A 594 -8.14 23.12 5.32
N GLY A 595 -7.72 22.19 4.46
CA GLY A 595 -7.53 22.50 3.05
C GLY A 595 -6.85 21.41 2.25
N ILE A 596 -6.47 21.78 1.03
CA ILE A 596 -5.73 20.95 0.09
C ILE A 596 -4.44 21.68 -0.27
N LEU A 597 -3.33 20.96 -0.24
CA LEU A 597 -2.03 21.44 -0.70
C LEU A 597 -1.61 20.63 -1.94
N VAL A 598 -1.27 21.33 -3.01
CA VAL A 598 -0.68 20.73 -4.21
C VAL A 598 0.79 21.13 -4.28
N VAL A 599 1.67 20.15 -4.52
CA VAL A 599 3.13 20.30 -4.46
C VAL A 599 3.73 19.84 -5.79
N ASP A 600 4.45 20.72 -6.49
CA ASP A 600 5.30 20.36 -7.64
C ASP A 600 6.76 20.38 -7.20
N LYS A 601 7.29 19.20 -6.89
CA LYS A 601 8.64 18.97 -6.37
C LYS A 601 9.74 19.62 -7.23
N ARG A 602 9.57 19.70 -8.55
CA ARG A 602 10.59 20.24 -9.47
C ARG A 602 10.85 21.73 -9.28
N LYS A 603 9.88 22.45 -8.70
CA LYS A 603 9.89 23.91 -8.58
C LYS A 603 10.18 24.40 -7.16
N ILE A 604 10.41 23.47 -6.23
CA ILE A 604 10.73 23.79 -4.84
C ILE A 604 12.19 24.24 -4.76
N LYS A 605 12.40 25.47 -4.30
CA LYS A 605 13.69 26.07 -3.96
C LYS A 605 13.88 26.20 -2.45
N ASP A 606 12.80 26.45 -1.72
CA ASP A 606 12.78 26.66 -0.27
C ASP A 606 11.69 25.79 0.37
N THR A 607 12.08 24.88 1.26
CA THR A 607 11.15 24.00 2.00
C THR A 607 10.65 24.59 3.31
N GLU A 608 11.26 25.67 3.79
CA GLU A 608 10.90 26.33 5.04
C GLU A 608 9.89 27.46 4.83
N CYS A 609 9.93 28.12 3.67
CA CYS A 609 9.05 29.25 3.35
C CYS A 609 8.37 29.07 1.99
N PHE A 610 7.13 28.59 2.00
CA PHE A 610 6.42 28.21 0.77
C PHE A 610 6.16 29.41 -0.15
N SER A 611 5.93 30.60 0.41
CA SER A 611 5.64 31.83 -0.34
C SER A 611 6.80 32.30 -1.22
N LYS A 612 8.05 32.01 -0.84
CA LYS A 612 9.25 32.34 -1.63
C LYS A 612 9.44 31.47 -2.88
N ASN A 613 8.68 30.39 -3.02
CA ASN A 613 8.79 29.50 -4.17
C ASN A 613 8.02 30.04 -5.37
N ASP A 614 8.39 29.54 -6.55
CA ASP A 614 7.75 29.89 -7.80
C ASP A 614 6.24 29.56 -7.76
N TYR A 615 5.44 30.31 -8.53
CA TYR A 615 3.98 30.22 -8.56
C TYR A 615 3.42 28.80 -8.82
N GLY A 616 4.20 27.97 -9.52
CA GLY A 616 3.83 26.58 -9.83
C GLY A 616 4.27 25.55 -8.77
N ALA A 617 5.07 25.93 -7.77
CA ALA A 617 5.60 24.99 -6.77
C ALA A 617 4.54 24.55 -5.76
N PHE A 618 3.75 25.50 -5.26
CA PHE A 618 2.72 25.26 -4.27
C PHE A 618 1.41 25.91 -4.69
N LYS A 619 0.31 25.15 -4.56
CA LYS A 619 -1.04 25.69 -4.63
C LYS A 619 -1.86 25.22 -3.45
N VAL A 620 -2.75 26.08 -2.97
CA VAL A 620 -3.56 25.81 -1.78
C VAL A 620 -5.02 26.11 -2.01
N ALA A 621 -5.89 25.31 -1.42
CA ALA A 621 -7.31 25.61 -1.37
C ALA A 621 -7.82 25.43 0.06
N GLY A 622 -8.21 26.52 0.71
CA GLY A 622 -8.70 26.51 2.09
C GLY A 622 -10.14 26.00 2.17
N TYR A 623 -10.38 24.97 2.97
CA TYR A 623 -11.72 24.46 3.25
C TYR A 623 -11.69 23.54 4.48
N ASN A 624 -12.62 23.72 5.42
CA ASN A 624 -12.72 22.85 6.58
C ASN A 624 -13.46 21.55 6.23
N PHE A 625 -12.71 20.48 5.97
CA PHE A 625 -13.25 19.15 5.71
C PHE A 625 -13.66 18.42 6.99
N GLY A 626 -13.04 18.76 8.13
CA GLY A 626 -13.13 18.02 9.38
C GLY A 626 -12.15 16.84 9.42
N LEU A 627 -12.34 15.94 10.39
CA LEU A 627 -11.49 14.75 10.53
C LEU A 627 -11.79 13.74 9.41
N VAL A 628 -10.95 13.75 8.37
CA VAL A 628 -11.00 12.82 7.23
C VAL A 628 -10.46 11.45 7.66
N SER A 629 -11.24 10.39 7.42
CA SER A 629 -10.81 8.99 7.64
C SER A 629 -10.23 8.35 6.37
N ASP A 630 -10.81 8.64 5.21
CA ASP A 630 -10.38 8.15 3.91
C ASP A 630 -10.85 9.11 2.80
N ALA A 631 -10.27 8.98 1.60
CA ALA A 631 -10.58 9.84 0.47
C ALA A 631 -10.45 9.13 -0.88
N LEU A 632 -11.22 9.60 -1.86
CA LEU A 632 -11.12 9.29 -3.28
C LEU A 632 -10.79 10.57 -4.06
N PHE A 633 -10.00 10.42 -5.12
CA PHE A 633 -9.63 11.49 -6.02
C PHE A 633 -9.92 11.08 -7.47
N VAL A 634 -10.77 11.86 -8.16
CA VAL A 634 -11.10 11.66 -9.58
C VAL A 634 -10.87 12.95 -10.35
N SER A 635 -9.79 13.01 -11.12
CA SER A 635 -9.49 14.17 -11.96
C SER A 635 -10.25 14.13 -13.29
N HIS A 636 -10.85 15.27 -13.63
CA HIS A 636 -11.53 15.52 -14.91
C HIS A 636 -10.57 16.14 -15.91
N SER A 637 -9.71 17.05 -15.45
CA SER A 637 -8.67 17.67 -16.26
C SER A 637 -7.41 17.90 -15.46
N LEU A 638 -6.27 17.66 -16.10
CA LEU A 638 -4.95 18.02 -15.60
C LEU A 638 -4.12 18.44 -16.81
N THR A 639 -3.77 19.72 -16.89
CA THR A 639 -3.02 20.29 -18.02
C THR A 639 -1.90 21.19 -17.55
N GLU A 640 -0.72 21.04 -18.14
CA GLU A 640 0.40 21.96 -17.92
C GLU A 640 0.34 23.12 -18.91
N ARG A 641 0.55 24.35 -18.43
CA ARG A 641 0.73 25.54 -19.27
C ARG A 641 1.89 26.38 -18.77
N ARG A 642 2.90 26.56 -19.63
CA ARG A 642 4.07 27.46 -19.51
C ARG A 642 5.01 27.20 -18.31
N SER A 643 4.47 27.03 -17.10
CA SER A 643 5.20 26.71 -15.87
C SER A 643 4.26 26.38 -14.68
N SER A 644 2.96 26.24 -14.92
CA SER A 644 1.94 25.98 -13.91
C SER A 644 0.95 24.96 -14.45
N TYR A 645 0.09 24.42 -13.59
CA TYR A 645 -0.92 23.43 -13.96
C TYR A 645 -2.32 23.97 -13.72
N ASN A 646 -3.23 23.62 -14.63
CA ASN A 646 -4.66 23.70 -14.40
C ASN A 646 -5.15 22.30 -14.04
N MET A 647 -5.91 22.19 -12.95
CA MET A 647 -6.44 20.94 -12.45
C MET A 647 -7.88 21.11 -12.03
N GLU A 648 -8.76 20.24 -12.54
CA GLU A 648 -10.14 20.11 -12.09
C GLU A 648 -10.37 18.66 -11.67
N PHE A 649 -10.86 18.47 -10.45
CA PHE A 649 -11.13 17.15 -9.90
C PHE A 649 -12.33 17.13 -8.96
N VAL A 650 -12.85 15.94 -8.76
CA VAL A 650 -13.80 15.65 -7.70
C VAL A 650 -13.09 14.86 -6.61
N MET A 651 -13.31 15.29 -5.37
CA MET A 651 -12.81 14.65 -4.18
C MET A 651 -13.99 14.15 -3.35
N ILE A 652 -13.96 12.88 -2.96
CA ILE A 652 -14.98 12.29 -2.08
C ILE A 652 -14.27 11.86 -0.81
N VAL A 653 -14.73 12.35 0.34
CA VAL A 653 -14.11 12.08 1.64
C VAL A 653 -15.13 11.51 2.61
N THR A 654 -14.62 10.70 3.52
CA THR A 654 -15.37 10.22 4.68
C THR A 654 -14.89 10.95 5.91
N CYS A 655 -15.82 11.53 6.66
CA CYS A 655 -15.53 12.39 7.80
C CYS A 655 -16.17 11.84 9.06
N LEU A 656 -15.53 12.02 10.22
CA LEU A 656 -16.19 11.81 11.50
C LEU A 656 -17.17 12.96 11.79
N PRO A 657 -18.40 12.68 12.27
CA PRO A 657 -18.93 11.39 12.74
C PRO A 657 -19.84 10.65 11.72
N GLY A 658 -19.28 10.14 10.62
CA GLY A 658 -19.97 9.24 9.67
C GLY A 658 -20.66 9.96 8.50
N GLU A 659 -20.05 11.03 8.00
CA GLU A 659 -20.50 11.78 6.83
C GLU A 659 -19.65 11.42 5.61
N ILE A 660 -20.29 11.42 4.44
CA ILE A 660 -19.64 11.26 3.14
C ILE A 660 -19.87 12.57 2.41
N LYS A 661 -18.81 13.25 2.00
CA LYS A 661 -18.89 14.56 1.35
C LYS A 661 -18.21 14.50 -0.01
N ALA A 662 -18.87 15.07 -1.01
CA ALA A 662 -18.32 15.25 -2.35
C ALA A 662 -18.00 16.72 -2.59
N PHE A 663 -16.82 16.99 -3.14
CA PHE A 663 -16.30 18.32 -3.43
C PHE A 663 -15.82 18.38 -4.86
N GLY A 664 -16.11 19.48 -5.56
CA GLY A 664 -15.46 19.86 -6.80
C GLY A 664 -14.32 20.83 -6.48
N VAL A 665 -13.13 20.56 -6.99
CA VAL A 665 -11.94 21.37 -6.73
C VAL A 665 -11.34 21.83 -8.05
N VAL A 666 -11.00 23.11 -8.12
CA VAL A 666 -10.40 23.74 -9.30
C VAL A 666 -9.15 24.52 -8.89
N PHE A 667 -8.04 24.26 -9.57
CA PHE A 667 -6.81 25.05 -9.49
C PHE A 667 -6.51 25.62 -10.88
N ASN A 668 -6.55 26.93 -11.04
CA ASN A 668 -6.26 27.58 -12.31
C ASN A 668 -4.74 27.77 -12.51
N SER A 669 -4.26 27.81 -13.76
CA SER A 669 -2.83 27.94 -14.05
C SER A 669 -2.21 29.26 -13.57
N ASP A 670 -3.02 30.31 -13.55
CA ASP A 670 -2.73 31.67 -13.12
C ASP A 670 -3.20 31.95 -11.67
N SER A 671 -3.62 30.88 -10.96
CA SER A 671 -4.02 30.76 -9.55
C SER A 671 -2.99 30.07 -8.61
N LYS A 672 -2.51 30.66 -7.51
CA LYS A 672 -1.91 29.94 -6.35
C LYS A 672 -3.02 29.38 -5.45
N ILE A 673 -4.18 30.00 -5.53
CA ILE A 673 -5.36 29.70 -4.72
C ILE A 673 -6.35 28.90 -5.55
N GLY A 674 -6.67 27.70 -5.07
CA GLY A 674 -7.73 26.87 -5.62
C GLY A 674 -9.07 27.18 -4.98
N GLN A 675 -10.13 26.77 -5.67
CA GLN A 675 -11.50 26.86 -5.18
C GLN A 675 -12.02 25.46 -4.85
N VAL A 676 -12.58 25.31 -3.64
CA VAL A 676 -13.33 24.11 -3.23
C VAL A 676 -14.82 24.45 -3.27
N THR A 677 -15.60 23.63 -3.97
CA THR A 677 -17.05 23.76 -4.07
C THR A 677 -17.72 22.51 -3.50
N PRO A 678 -18.52 22.62 -2.41
CA PRO A 678 -19.29 21.48 -1.92
C PRO A 678 -20.33 21.07 -2.97
N GLN A 679 -20.37 19.79 -3.31
CA GLN A 679 -21.31 19.24 -4.28
C GLN A 679 -22.51 18.63 -3.56
N ASP A 680 -22.24 17.66 -2.68
CA ASP A 680 -23.27 16.98 -1.92
C ASP A 680 -22.69 16.35 -0.65
N SER A 681 -23.58 15.98 0.28
CA SER A 681 -23.21 15.25 1.48
C SER A 681 -24.27 14.22 1.87
N LEU A 682 -23.81 13.04 2.26
CA LEU A 682 -24.65 11.98 2.79
C LEU A 682 -24.25 11.67 4.22
N ARG A 683 -25.21 11.79 5.15
CA ARG A 683 -25.01 11.45 6.56
C ARG A 683 -25.70 10.14 6.91
N LEU A 684 -24.98 9.24 7.56
CA LEU A 684 -25.59 8.04 8.13
C LEU A 684 -26.57 8.42 9.25
N LYS A 685 -27.85 8.05 9.11
CA LYS A 685 -28.90 8.33 10.12
C LYS A 685 -28.86 7.37 11.31
N LYS A 686 -28.22 6.21 11.17
CA LYS A 686 -28.21 5.17 12.20
C LYS A 686 -27.20 5.52 13.29
N ARG A 687 -27.67 5.55 14.54
CA ARG A 687 -26.79 5.62 15.71
C ARG A 687 -25.90 4.36 15.73
N ASN A 688 -24.64 4.50 16.12
CA ASN A 688 -23.64 3.41 16.18
C ASN A 688 -23.17 2.84 14.84
N THR A 689 -23.49 3.49 13.71
CA THR A 689 -22.83 3.21 12.43
C THR A 689 -21.93 4.36 12.05
N PHE A 690 -20.72 4.07 11.59
CA PHE A 690 -19.81 5.07 11.05
C PHE A 690 -19.42 4.71 9.62
N VAL A 691 -18.69 5.62 8.99
CA VAL A 691 -18.11 5.42 7.67
C VAL A 691 -16.60 5.37 7.84
N ASP A 692 -15.93 4.47 7.13
CA ASP A 692 -14.49 4.26 7.30
C ASP A 692 -13.73 4.22 5.97
N LYS A 693 -13.80 3.11 5.22
CA LYS A 693 -13.02 2.88 4.00
C LYS A 693 -13.80 3.16 2.74
N LEU A 694 -13.13 3.75 1.76
CA LEU A 694 -13.62 4.02 0.42
C LEU A 694 -12.88 3.15 -0.61
N LEU A 695 -13.58 2.75 -1.65
CA LEU A 695 -12.95 2.14 -2.83
C LEU A 695 -13.66 2.58 -4.12
N LEU A 696 -12.89 3.08 -5.08
CA LEU A 696 -13.39 3.45 -6.41
C LEU A 696 -13.67 2.21 -7.29
N ILE A 697 -14.83 2.17 -7.93
CA ILE A 697 -15.23 1.09 -8.87
C ILE A 697 -15.17 1.59 -10.31
N ASP A 698 -15.89 2.68 -10.56
CA ASP A 698 -15.97 3.36 -11.85
C ASP A 698 -15.76 4.86 -11.63
N SER A 699 -14.85 5.45 -12.38
CA SER A 699 -14.55 6.88 -12.31
C SER A 699 -15.50 7.71 -13.16
N GLY A 700 -16.30 7.12 -14.04
CA GLY A 700 -17.15 7.85 -14.96
C GLY A 700 -16.40 8.68 -16.01
N VAL A 701 -15.05 8.63 -16.00
CA VAL A 701 -14.19 9.27 -16.99
C VAL A 701 -14.09 8.35 -18.20
N ALA A 702 -14.53 8.82 -19.37
CA ALA A 702 -14.46 8.03 -20.60
C ALA A 702 -13.01 7.80 -21.00
N VAL A 703 -12.51 6.57 -20.83
CA VAL A 703 -11.23 6.16 -21.40
C VAL A 703 -11.41 6.02 -22.91
N PRO A 704 -10.70 6.79 -23.76
CA PRO A 704 -10.80 6.61 -25.20
C PRO A 704 -10.29 5.21 -25.55
N ARG A 705 -11.16 4.39 -26.13
CA ARG A 705 -10.76 3.08 -26.66
C ARG A 705 -9.63 3.31 -27.66
N LYS A 706 -8.43 2.78 -27.39
CA LYS A 706 -7.38 2.64 -28.41
C LYS A 706 -8.03 1.90 -29.58
N ARG A 707 -8.18 2.58 -30.72
CA ARG A 707 -8.51 1.90 -31.97
C ARG A 707 -7.38 0.92 -32.21
N GLU A 708 -7.66 -0.37 -32.10
CA GLU A 708 -6.76 -1.40 -32.60
C GLU A 708 -6.43 -1.09 -34.07
N PRO A 709 -5.16 -1.26 -34.49
CA PRO A 709 -4.86 -1.26 -35.92
C PRO A 709 -5.74 -2.32 -36.57
N ASN A 710 -6.44 -1.90 -37.61
CA ASN A 710 -7.53 -2.64 -38.22
C ASN A 710 -6.97 -3.82 -39.05
N ASP A 711 -6.57 -4.91 -38.39
CA ASP A 711 -6.19 -6.18 -39.04
C ASP A 711 -7.42 -6.95 -39.59
N ASN A 712 -8.62 -6.38 -39.44
CA ASN A 712 -9.89 -6.95 -39.89
C ASN A 712 -10.14 -6.88 -41.42
N ALA A 713 -9.18 -6.41 -42.22
CA ALA A 713 -9.29 -6.55 -43.68
C ALA A 713 -9.07 -7.99 -44.17
N ASN A 714 -8.40 -8.85 -43.39
CA ASN A 714 -8.09 -10.23 -43.81
C ASN A 714 -9.04 -11.30 -43.26
N GLN A 715 -9.75 -11.05 -42.14
CA GLN A 715 -10.71 -12.04 -41.59
C GLN A 715 -12.04 -12.10 -42.37
N VAL A 716 -12.50 -10.98 -42.94
CA VAL A 716 -13.75 -10.96 -43.74
C VAL A 716 -13.62 -11.80 -45.03
N THR A 717 -12.41 -11.95 -45.56
CA THR A 717 -12.13 -12.72 -46.78
C THR A 717 -12.09 -14.24 -46.50
N ILE A 718 -11.71 -14.65 -45.28
CA ILE A 718 -11.66 -16.07 -44.87
C ILE A 718 -13.07 -16.59 -44.54
N SER A 719 -13.91 -15.79 -43.88
CA SER A 719 -15.29 -16.18 -43.54
C SER A 719 -16.19 -16.32 -44.76
N LYS A 720 -15.97 -15.52 -45.83
CA LYS A 720 -16.66 -15.70 -47.12
C LYS A 720 -16.19 -16.94 -47.90
N ARG A 721 -14.91 -17.34 -47.78
CA ARG A 721 -14.39 -18.56 -48.41
C ARG A 721 -14.87 -19.86 -47.73
N ILE A 722 -15.10 -19.85 -46.42
CA ILE A 722 -15.60 -21.03 -45.69
C ILE A 722 -17.10 -21.25 -45.97
N LYS A 723 -17.89 -20.18 -46.14
CA LYS A 723 -19.32 -20.30 -46.46
C LYS A 723 -19.58 -20.84 -47.87
N MET A 724 -18.79 -20.42 -48.87
CA MET A 724 -18.89 -20.97 -50.24
C MET A 724 -18.37 -22.41 -50.41
N ARG A 725 -17.59 -22.93 -49.45
CA ARG A 725 -17.11 -24.32 -49.49
C ARG A 725 -18.10 -25.32 -48.86
N LYS A 726 -18.98 -24.86 -47.95
CA LYS A 726 -20.07 -25.68 -47.40
C LYS A 726 -21.27 -25.82 -48.34
N GLU A 727 -21.52 -24.85 -49.22
CA GLU A 727 -22.60 -24.93 -50.22
C GLU A 727 -22.23 -25.76 -51.47
N ARG A 728 -20.97 -26.17 -51.64
CA ARG A 728 -20.53 -27.03 -52.76
C ARG A 728 -20.40 -28.52 -52.42
N ASN A 729 -20.50 -28.90 -51.14
CA ASN A 729 -20.46 -30.31 -50.70
C ASN A 729 -21.84 -30.83 -50.24
N GLY A 730 -22.91 -30.09 -50.55
CA GLY A 730 -24.29 -30.50 -50.33
C GLY A 730 -25.07 -30.45 -51.64
N ASN A 731 -24.72 -31.34 -52.57
CA ASN A 731 -25.57 -31.88 -53.63
C ASN A 731 -24.89 -33.15 -54.18
#